data_AF-B9WG96-F1
#
_entry.id   AF-B9WG96-F1
#
_cell.length_a   1.000
_cell.length_b   1.000
_cell.length_c   1.000
_cell.angle_alpha   90.00
_cell.angle_beta   90.00
_cell.angle_gamma   90.00
#
_symmetry.space_group_name_H-M   'P 1'
#
loop_
_entity.id
_entity.type
_entity.pdbx_description
1 polymer ?
#
loop_
_entity_poly.entity_id
_entity_poly.type
_entity_poly.pdbx_seq_one_letter_code
_entity_poly.pdbx_strand_id
1 'polypeptide(L)'
;MGDFPNLEPEKRIDQDSHSDNNSVNDQASSTNASVLSTSPSRLVYIPGESSLTRDGPLPIDGEEGSSSQRGFITRSNRQQIDTSLQQVQYNNNKIALDSSINQTIDLISELQDENKERPIFYPTEIEDDANVVLNSAKAHLALVRKNSTLKSINKSKIETDTKELPEFKILKISLKSGHGDNSNTMANLDKKSIANLLEKKLLQQVKYLLNLKDRIDDTTSKVFVTGDLNAGKSTFCNALLRRKILPEDQQPCTAVFCEVIDASKENNSIEEVHAVPIGKEYNIRDESTFEVYPLESLEDLVYDCDRFSLLKIYVLDHRSFQESLLHNGVIDIKLIDAPGLNMDSYQTTQVFSRQEEIDLVVFVVSAENHFTLSAKEFIAAAANEKRYVFIVVNRFDHIKDKEKCKRRILDQIKSLSPDTYKNAKEFVHFVSSSEVLNENGGGDDGDDGDPDDDDNYNNDHPDFDQLEASLRKFLLEKRSISKLLPVKDYLLNILLDLQTLSKINEKIYHDEKVDKLQELNNQVAPKYNDIMTKSVRIGDTINGLIESTCTEVYNETNKEIVTTVNNLGDKPIVKYPGLQYLFEYAKETQLAMIDIVLESVARSEEVAKRVTSTRVDEIIKYGQQTLNEEFLNDKVFNSDLMFTRRRDTIGKSIDDTIEINDFFDPSIESFLVFVGLPEKFVKSAKYQLSYFNPVGMLTSIPQNAVTLKEQLPSQLTLHTLYSSSKILTTGALVHKMYQFSHYVTPKMVKKIAIPVIIGISGITLYYLLSDIPNALPRNQARKIKKQIGDLDYAHQNSARISRECRQVLNYPARQVMNNFQTSIDKRSNEKAELEKVIKDAEISSGFFKNLLTKVERQQGLLKEIDLESINYVE
;
A
#
# COMPACT_ATOMS: atom_id res chain seq x y z
N MET A 1 17.90 26.64 25.24
CA MET A 1 17.01 27.55 24.49
C MET A 1 15.63 26.95 24.64
N GLY A 2 14.88 27.23 25.71
CA GLY A 2 14.39 28.55 26.14
C GLY A 2 13.20 28.90 25.23
N ASP A 3 11.94 29.00 25.64
CA ASP A 3 11.41 29.53 26.90
C ASP A 3 9.98 29.02 27.20
N PHE A 4 9.69 28.83 28.49
CA PHE A 4 8.38 28.98 29.16
C PHE A 4 8.35 30.41 29.78
N PRO A 5 7.22 31.09 30.09
CA PRO A 5 6.43 30.74 31.30
C PRO A 5 4.96 31.26 31.43
N ASN A 6 4.27 30.76 32.49
CA ASN A 6 3.23 31.37 33.39
C ASN A 6 2.16 30.30 33.74
N LEU A 7 1.97 29.73 34.96
CA LEU A 7 1.76 30.25 36.35
C LEU A 7 0.67 31.34 36.37
N GLU A 8 -0.44 31.34 37.13
CA GLU A 8 -0.91 30.64 38.34
C GLU A 8 -2.46 30.89 38.53
N PRO A 9 -3.13 30.33 39.57
CA PRO A 9 -4.59 30.28 39.78
C PRO A 9 -5.16 31.31 40.81
N GLU A 10 -6.47 31.58 40.78
CA GLU A 10 -7.23 32.32 41.83
C GLU A 10 -8.57 31.62 42.17
N LYS A 11 -8.78 31.15 43.42
CA LYS A 11 -9.61 31.71 44.54
C LYS A 11 -11.12 31.83 44.26
N ARG A 12 -11.98 30.96 44.81
CA ARG A 12 -12.68 30.98 46.14
C ARG A 12 -13.64 32.17 46.41
N ILE A 13 -14.91 31.86 46.64
CA ILE A 13 -15.81 32.53 47.61
C ILE A 13 -16.70 31.46 48.31
N ASP A 14 -16.87 31.64 49.61
CA ASP A 14 -17.35 30.75 50.68
C ASP A 14 -18.88 30.74 50.92
N GLN A 15 -19.30 29.84 51.84
CA GLN A 15 -20.35 29.92 52.91
C GLN A 15 -21.15 28.59 52.99
N ASP A 16 -21.46 27.97 54.13
CA ASP A 16 -21.21 28.27 55.55
C ASP A 16 -21.40 27.00 56.43
N SER A 17 -20.59 26.92 57.49
CA SER A 17 -20.80 26.39 58.86
C SER A 17 -21.76 25.22 59.17
N HIS A 18 -21.25 24.18 59.86
CA HIS A 18 -21.34 24.08 61.34
C HIS A 18 -20.44 22.97 61.93
N SER A 19 -19.87 23.31 63.08
CA SER A 19 -18.87 22.62 63.89
C SER A 19 -19.45 21.64 64.91
N ASP A 20 -18.62 20.70 65.39
CA ASP A 20 -18.21 20.56 66.81
C ASP A 20 -17.46 19.22 67.00
N ASN A 21 -16.14 19.27 67.18
CA ASN A 21 -15.38 19.24 68.46
C ASN A 21 -14.93 17.82 68.88
N ASN A 22 -13.63 17.53 68.73
CA ASN A 22 -12.64 17.33 69.81
C ASN A 22 -12.57 15.88 70.33
N SER A 23 -11.44 15.23 70.62
CA SER A 23 -10.00 15.51 70.53
C SER A 23 -9.26 14.32 71.22
N VAL A 24 -7.97 14.13 70.90
CA VAL A 24 -6.87 13.61 71.77
C VAL A 24 -6.27 12.19 71.54
N ASN A 25 -4.94 12.23 71.29
CA ASN A 25 -3.80 11.32 71.56
C ASN A 25 -3.41 10.14 70.65
N ASP A 26 -2.40 10.39 69.79
CA ASP A 26 -0.97 10.02 69.92
C ASP A 26 -0.57 8.73 70.69
N GLN A 27 -0.02 7.72 69.97
CA GLN A 27 1.42 7.35 69.90
C GLN A 27 1.67 5.88 69.46
N ALA A 28 2.59 5.72 68.49
CA ALA A 28 3.60 4.66 68.26
C ALA A 28 3.24 3.17 68.58
N SER A 29 3.41 2.17 67.72
CA SER A 29 4.62 1.78 66.99
C SER A 29 4.41 0.41 66.30
N SER A 30 5.05 0.25 65.13
CA SER A 30 5.64 -0.97 64.56
C SER A 30 4.79 -2.22 64.23
N THR A 31 5.05 -2.72 63.00
CA THR A 31 4.97 -4.10 62.47
C THR A 31 3.72 -4.54 61.68
N ASN A 32 4.02 -4.96 60.44
CA ASN A 32 3.34 -5.94 59.60
C ASN A 32 1.97 -5.58 58.98
N ALA A 33 2.01 -4.93 57.81
CA ALA A 33 0.87 -4.84 56.90
C ALA A 33 0.65 -6.18 56.17
N SER A 34 -0.25 -7.00 56.72
CA SER A 34 -0.97 -8.04 55.96
C SER A 34 -2.23 -7.40 55.37
N VAL A 35 -2.43 -7.60 54.08
CA VAL A 35 -3.53 -7.07 53.29
C VAL A 35 -4.81 -7.79 53.69
N LEU A 36 -5.73 -7.09 54.38
CA LEU A 36 -7.07 -7.59 54.68
C LEU A 36 -7.93 -7.52 53.41
N SER A 37 -8.25 -8.69 52.84
CA SER A 37 -9.18 -8.85 51.73
C SER A 37 -10.61 -8.52 52.18
N THR A 38 -11.16 -7.39 51.71
CA THR A 38 -12.59 -7.09 51.81
C THR A 38 -13.30 -7.83 50.68
N SER A 39 -13.96 -8.95 50.98
CA SER A 39 -14.85 -9.64 50.06
C SER A 39 -16.11 -8.79 49.80
N PRO A 40 -16.57 -8.63 48.55
CA PRO A 40 -17.81 -7.90 48.27
C PRO A 40 -19.01 -8.71 48.79
N SER A 41 -19.91 -8.04 49.49
CA SER A 41 -21.17 -8.63 49.96
C SER A 41 -22.05 -8.97 48.76
N ARG A 42 -22.40 -10.25 48.59
CA ARG A 42 -23.23 -10.73 47.49
C ARG A 42 -24.70 -10.72 47.92
N LEU A 43 -25.52 -9.91 47.25
CA LEU A 43 -26.98 -9.95 47.36
C LEU A 43 -27.50 -11.07 46.45
N VAL A 44 -28.35 -11.94 46.99
CA VAL A 44 -29.05 -12.98 46.23
C VAL A 44 -30.54 -12.62 46.23
N TYR A 45 -31.13 -12.53 45.04
CA TYR A 45 -32.56 -12.36 44.85
C TYR A 45 -33.19 -13.74 44.61
N ILE A 46 -34.19 -14.10 45.42
CA ILE A 46 -34.95 -15.34 45.29
C ILE A 46 -36.32 -14.97 44.68
N PRO A 47 -36.64 -15.42 43.45
CA PRO A 47 -37.96 -15.15 42.87
C PRO A 47 -39.05 -15.92 43.62
N GLY A 48 -40.06 -15.21 44.12
CA GLY A 48 -41.23 -15.79 44.81
C GLY A 48 -41.34 -15.47 46.30
N GLU A 49 -40.27 -15.00 46.95
CA GLU A 49 -40.32 -14.49 48.33
C GLU A 49 -40.20 -12.96 48.34
N SER A 50 -41.20 -12.25 48.86
CA SER A 50 -41.19 -10.79 49.03
C SER A 50 -40.35 -10.34 50.24
N SER A 51 -39.26 -11.04 50.56
CA SER A 51 -38.35 -10.72 51.68
C SER A 51 -36.89 -10.84 51.27
N LEU A 52 -36.12 -9.75 51.47
CA LEU A 52 -34.68 -9.70 51.23
C LEU A 52 -33.95 -10.27 52.45
N THR A 53 -33.46 -11.50 52.38
CA THR A 53 -32.61 -12.07 53.44
C THR A 53 -31.15 -11.67 53.22
N ARG A 54 -30.51 -11.23 54.30
CA ARG A 54 -29.11 -10.77 54.34
C ARG A 54 -28.29 -11.84 55.05
N ASP A 55 -27.59 -12.69 54.31
CA ASP A 55 -26.67 -13.66 54.92
C ASP A 55 -25.44 -12.92 55.49
N GLY A 56 -25.25 -13.04 56.81
CA GLY A 56 -24.03 -12.63 57.51
C GLY A 56 -22.91 -13.67 57.33
N PRO A 57 -21.64 -13.30 57.53
CA PRO A 57 -20.52 -14.20 57.33
C PRO A 57 -20.51 -15.34 58.38
N LEU A 58 -20.20 -16.55 57.92
CA LEU A 58 -19.95 -17.73 58.75
C LEU A 58 -18.90 -17.41 59.85
N PRO A 59 -19.16 -17.71 61.13
CA PRO A 59 -18.14 -17.56 62.17
C PRO A 59 -17.21 -18.77 62.15
N ILE A 60 -15.96 -18.52 61.79
CA ILE A 60 -14.82 -19.33 62.21
C ILE A 60 -14.40 -18.73 63.56
N ASP A 61 -14.77 -19.40 64.65
CA ASP A 61 -13.90 -19.61 65.82
C ASP A 61 -14.59 -20.53 66.83
N GLY A 62 -13.82 -21.48 67.36
CA GLY A 62 -14.29 -22.47 68.31
C GLY A 62 -14.35 -21.91 69.72
N GLU A 63 -15.52 -21.99 70.36
CA GLU A 63 -15.66 -22.15 71.80
C GLU A 63 -16.84 -23.09 72.08
N GLU A 64 -16.60 -24.05 72.98
CA GLU A 64 -17.57 -25.03 73.45
C GLU A 64 -18.71 -24.34 74.22
N GLY A 65 -19.93 -24.41 73.68
CA GLY A 65 -21.13 -23.94 74.36
C GLY A 65 -22.36 -24.69 73.85
N SER A 66 -22.91 -25.56 74.70
CA SER A 66 -24.09 -26.36 74.38
C SER A 66 -25.34 -25.51 74.13
N SER A 67 -25.84 -25.49 72.90
CA SER A 67 -27.28 -25.48 72.64
C SER A 67 -27.55 -26.07 71.27
N SER A 68 -28.14 -27.26 71.28
CA SER A 68 -28.52 -28.03 70.11
C SER A 68 -29.74 -27.40 69.43
N GLN A 69 -29.51 -26.57 68.42
CA GLN A 69 -30.45 -26.36 67.32
C GLN A 69 -29.69 -26.57 66.01
N ARG A 70 -29.66 -27.84 65.56
CA ARG A 70 -29.28 -28.18 64.18
C ARG A 70 -30.32 -27.56 63.25
N GLY A 71 -29.97 -26.45 62.61
CA GLY A 71 -30.65 -26.00 61.40
C GLY A 71 -30.43 -27.07 60.33
N PHE A 72 -31.40 -27.97 60.16
CA PHE A 72 -31.45 -28.84 59.00
C PHE A 72 -31.68 -27.95 57.77
N ILE A 73 -30.64 -27.71 56.98
CA ILE A 73 -30.84 -27.31 55.58
C ILE A 73 -31.59 -28.48 54.94
N THR A 74 -32.87 -28.28 54.64
CA THR A 74 -33.70 -29.26 53.93
C THR A 74 -33.05 -29.58 52.58
N ARG A 75 -33.17 -30.83 52.10
CA ARG A 75 -32.64 -31.23 50.77
C ARG A 75 -33.11 -30.28 49.65
N SER A 76 -34.32 -29.73 49.78
CA SER A 76 -34.89 -28.73 48.85
C SER A 76 -34.08 -27.44 48.77
N ASN A 77 -33.63 -26.89 49.91
CA ASN A 77 -32.87 -25.63 49.94
C ASN A 77 -31.48 -25.78 49.33
N ARG A 78 -30.85 -26.96 49.50
CA ARG A 78 -29.56 -27.25 48.88
C ARG A 78 -29.66 -27.35 47.35
N GLN A 79 -30.71 -28.02 46.84
CA GLN A 79 -30.98 -28.10 45.40
C GLN A 79 -31.25 -26.73 44.76
N GLN A 80 -31.93 -25.82 45.47
CA GLN A 80 -32.18 -24.46 44.98
C GLN A 80 -30.91 -23.59 44.90
N ILE A 81 -29.99 -23.74 45.86
CA ILE A 81 -28.70 -23.04 45.83
C ILE A 81 -27.83 -23.57 44.70
N ASP A 82 -27.77 -24.90 44.52
CA ASP A 82 -26.96 -25.53 43.48
C ASP A 82 -27.46 -25.15 42.07
N THR A 83 -28.77 -25.15 41.84
CA THR A 83 -29.37 -24.71 40.56
C THR A 83 -29.15 -23.22 40.29
N SER A 84 -29.26 -22.37 41.31
CA SER A 84 -28.98 -20.93 41.19
C SER A 84 -27.50 -20.67 40.87
N LEU A 85 -26.58 -21.43 41.47
CA LEU A 85 -25.15 -21.33 41.21
C LEU A 85 -24.81 -21.78 39.79
N GLN A 86 -25.38 -22.90 39.34
CA GLN A 86 -25.25 -23.39 37.96
C GLN A 86 -25.79 -22.37 36.95
N GLN A 87 -26.92 -21.70 37.25
CA GLN A 87 -27.49 -20.68 36.38
C GLN A 87 -26.57 -19.44 36.27
N VAL A 88 -25.96 -19.00 37.37
CA VAL A 88 -25.00 -17.89 37.33
C VAL A 88 -23.75 -18.27 36.53
N GLN A 89 -23.23 -19.48 36.71
CA GLN A 89 -22.09 -19.97 35.94
C GLN A 89 -22.42 -20.10 34.45
N TYR A 90 -23.60 -20.62 34.11
CA TYR A 90 -24.10 -20.67 32.74
C TYR A 90 -24.13 -19.27 32.12
N ASN A 91 -24.69 -18.29 32.82
CA ASN A 91 -24.75 -16.90 32.34
C ASN A 91 -23.36 -16.28 32.17
N ASN A 92 -22.42 -16.53 33.09
CA ASN A 92 -21.04 -16.05 32.98
C ASN A 92 -20.34 -16.67 31.76
N ASN A 93 -20.46 -17.99 31.58
CA ASN A 93 -19.90 -18.71 30.44
C ASN A 93 -20.53 -18.27 29.12
N LYS A 94 -21.84 -18.01 29.12
CA LYS A 94 -22.58 -17.40 27.99
C LYS A 94 -21.99 -16.05 27.61
N ILE A 95 -21.82 -15.13 28.56
CA ILE A 95 -21.28 -13.78 28.31
C ILE A 95 -19.83 -13.87 27.79
N ALA A 96 -19.02 -14.76 28.38
CA ALA A 96 -17.65 -14.98 27.93
C ALA A 96 -17.58 -15.53 26.49
N LEU A 97 -18.48 -16.44 26.12
CA LEU A 97 -18.60 -16.98 24.77
C LEU A 97 -19.15 -15.96 23.77
N ASP A 98 -20.17 -15.18 24.13
CA ASP A 98 -20.69 -14.10 23.27
C ASP A 98 -19.59 -13.07 22.97
N SER A 99 -18.87 -12.61 24.00
CA SER A 99 -17.71 -11.74 23.83
C SER A 99 -16.65 -12.37 22.92
N SER A 100 -16.43 -13.69 23.04
CA SER A 100 -15.50 -14.43 22.20
C SER A 100 -15.96 -14.55 20.74
N ILE A 101 -17.26 -14.67 20.49
CA ILE A 101 -17.84 -14.66 19.14
C ILE A 101 -17.63 -13.29 18.50
N ASN A 102 -17.99 -12.21 19.19
CA ASN A 102 -17.83 -10.85 18.67
C ASN A 102 -16.35 -10.56 18.35
N GLN A 103 -15.42 -10.91 19.25
CA GLN A 103 -13.98 -10.78 18.99
C GLN A 103 -13.52 -11.63 17.80
N THR A 104 -14.05 -12.84 17.62
CA THR A 104 -13.70 -13.69 16.47
C THR A 104 -14.23 -13.12 15.16
N ILE A 105 -15.44 -12.54 15.17
CA ILE A 105 -16.00 -11.81 14.02
C ILE A 105 -15.11 -10.63 13.65
N ASP A 106 -14.65 -9.85 14.64
CA ASP A 106 -13.75 -8.72 14.42
C ASP A 106 -12.42 -9.17 13.79
N LEU A 107 -11.83 -10.28 14.28
CA LEU A 107 -10.62 -10.86 13.68
C LEU A 107 -10.82 -11.30 12.23
N ILE A 108 -11.98 -11.89 11.91
CA ILE A 108 -12.32 -12.27 10.54
C ILE A 108 -12.55 -11.03 9.67
N SER A 109 -13.14 -9.96 10.21
CA SER A 109 -13.33 -8.69 9.49
C SER A 109 -11.99 -8.02 9.19
N GLU A 110 -11.08 -7.95 10.17
CA GLU A 110 -9.71 -7.45 9.97
C GLU A 110 -8.99 -8.25 8.86
N LEU A 111 -9.15 -9.58 8.86
CA LEU A 111 -8.58 -10.45 7.83
C LEU A 111 -9.19 -10.21 6.43
N GLN A 112 -10.50 -9.93 6.36
CA GLN A 112 -11.17 -9.61 5.10
C GLN A 112 -10.67 -8.30 4.51
N ASP A 113 -10.48 -7.28 5.34
CA ASP A 113 -9.98 -5.99 4.89
C ASP A 113 -8.53 -6.09 4.41
N GLU A 114 -7.70 -6.88 5.10
CA GLU A 114 -6.36 -7.20 4.62
C GLU A 114 -6.41 -7.90 3.26
N ASN A 115 -7.27 -8.91 3.08
CA ASN A 115 -7.39 -9.65 1.82
C ASN A 115 -7.82 -8.80 0.62
N LYS A 116 -8.55 -7.70 0.85
CA LYS A 116 -8.95 -6.76 -0.21
C LYS A 116 -7.77 -5.91 -0.68
N GLU A 117 -6.91 -5.48 0.24
CA GLU A 117 -5.71 -4.71 -0.11
C GLU A 117 -4.59 -5.60 -0.63
N ARG A 118 -4.34 -6.71 0.05
CA ARG A 118 -3.17 -7.59 -0.12
C ARG A 118 -3.63 -9.05 -0.05
N PRO A 119 -3.59 -9.80 -1.18
CA PRO A 119 -4.23 -11.10 -1.28
C PRO A 119 -3.61 -12.12 -0.33
N ILE A 120 -4.44 -12.82 0.43
CA ILE A 120 -3.98 -13.83 1.38
C ILE A 120 -3.61 -15.10 0.64
N PHE A 121 -2.46 -15.67 0.98
CA PHE A 121 -2.02 -16.95 0.49
C PHE A 121 -2.72 -18.07 1.26
N TYR A 122 -3.55 -18.83 0.55
CA TYR A 122 -4.11 -20.08 1.05
C TYR A 122 -3.25 -21.24 0.53
N PRO A 123 -2.75 -22.14 1.39
CA PRO A 123 -1.92 -23.27 0.96
C PRO A 123 -2.77 -24.24 0.13
N THR A 124 -2.55 -24.24 -1.19
CA THR A 124 -3.03 -25.28 -2.10
C THR A 124 -1.90 -26.24 -2.42
N GLU A 125 -2.21 -27.47 -2.87
CA GLU A 125 -1.23 -28.40 -3.43
C GLU A 125 -0.56 -27.76 -4.67
N ILE A 126 0.48 -26.96 -4.47
CA ILE A 126 1.34 -26.49 -5.55
C ILE A 126 2.50 -27.48 -5.54
N GLU A 127 2.43 -28.50 -6.40
CA GLU A 127 3.64 -29.19 -6.81
C GLU A 127 4.56 -28.16 -7.47
N ASP A 128 5.78 -28.01 -6.96
CA ASP A 128 6.79 -27.11 -7.52
C ASP A 128 6.83 -27.22 -9.06
N ASP A 129 6.72 -26.07 -9.73
CA ASP A 129 6.70 -25.91 -11.21
C ASP A 129 7.86 -26.62 -11.93
N ALA A 130 8.89 -27.06 -11.21
CA ALA A 130 9.99 -27.87 -11.72
C ALA A 130 9.56 -29.27 -12.23
N ASN A 131 8.48 -29.86 -11.69
CA ASN A 131 8.03 -31.21 -12.07
C ASN A 131 7.01 -31.25 -13.21
N VAL A 132 6.33 -30.14 -13.50
CA VAL A 132 5.31 -30.05 -14.57
C VAL A 132 5.93 -30.20 -15.97
N VAL A 133 7.18 -29.77 -16.15
CA VAL A 133 7.88 -29.88 -17.45
C VAL A 133 8.19 -31.34 -17.81
N LEU A 134 8.29 -32.25 -16.82
CA LEU A 134 8.64 -33.65 -17.04
C LEU A 134 7.43 -34.58 -17.24
N ASN A 135 6.24 -34.19 -16.79
CA ASN A 135 5.01 -35.01 -16.88
C ASN A 135 4.14 -34.73 -18.10
N SER A 136 4.54 -33.83 -19.01
CA SER A 136 3.79 -33.64 -20.25
C SER A 136 3.89 -34.91 -21.13
N ALA A 137 2.74 -35.38 -21.64
CA ALA A 137 2.69 -36.51 -22.60
C ALA A 137 3.60 -36.27 -23.82
N LYS A 138 3.90 -35.01 -24.14
CA LYS A 138 4.82 -34.56 -25.18
C LYS A 138 6.30 -34.82 -24.82
N ALA A 139 6.69 -34.62 -23.55
CA ALA A 139 8.01 -34.95 -23.03
C ALA A 139 8.23 -36.47 -22.93
N HIS A 140 7.21 -37.23 -22.51
CA HIS A 140 7.24 -38.69 -22.55
C HIS A 140 7.38 -39.24 -23.99
N LEU A 141 6.68 -38.66 -24.96
CA LEU A 141 6.79 -39.06 -26.37
C LEU A 141 8.13 -38.66 -27.02
N ALA A 142 8.76 -37.58 -26.53
CA ALA A 142 10.11 -37.18 -26.91
C ALA A 142 11.21 -38.09 -26.30
N LEU A 143 11.01 -38.57 -25.07
CA LEU A 143 11.89 -39.54 -24.39
C LEU A 143 11.75 -40.95 -24.99
N VAL A 144 10.53 -41.40 -25.29
CA VAL A 144 10.25 -42.69 -25.95
C VAL A 144 10.82 -42.73 -27.38
N ARG A 145 10.86 -41.58 -28.09
CA ARG A 145 11.54 -41.49 -29.39
C ARG A 145 13.07 -41.50 -29.32
N LYS A 146 13.67 -41.25 -28.15
CA LYS A 146 15.13 -41.04 -28.05
C LYS A 146 15.94 -42.19 -27.46
N ASN A 147 15.36 -43.19 -26.79
CA ASN A 147 16.17 -44.27 -26.19
C ASN A 147 15.55 -45.68 -26.34
N SER A 148 15.88 -46.35 -27.44
CA SER A 148 16.09 -47.80 -27.43
C SER A 148 17.41 -48.07 -26.72
N THR A 149 17.36 -48.40 -25.43
CA THR A 149 18.36 -49.06 -24.57
C THR A 149 18.44 -48.36 -23.22
N LEU A 150 17.88 -49.02 -22.20
CA LEU A 150 18.49 -49.23 -20.88
C LEU A 150 17.41 -49.75 -19.92
N LYS A 151 17.46 -51.07 -19.71
CA LYS A 151 17.02 -51.69 -18.46
C LYS A 151 17.88 -51.14 -17.32
N SER A 152 17.29 -51.16 -16.13
CA SER A 152 17.88 -50.89 -14.81
C SER A 152 18.30 -49.44 -14.52
N ILE A 153 17.37 -48.68 -13.94
CA ILE A 153 17.70 -47.78 -12.84
C ILE A 153 16.81 -48.19 -11.67
N ASN A 154 17.47 -48.71 -10.64
CA ASN A 154 16.87 -49.15 -9.39
C ASN A 154 16.22 -47.97 -8.67
N LYS A 155 15.14 -48.31 -7.98
CA LYS A 155 14.32 -47.53 -7.06
C LYS A 155 15.20 -47.00 -5.90
N SER A 156 15.95 -45.93 -6.12
CA SER A 156 16.48 -45.11 -5.03
C SER A 156 15.32 -44.29 -4.48
N LYS A 157 14.89 -44.66 -3.28
CA LYS A 157 13.93 -43.95 -2.44
C LYS A 157 14.47 -42.53 -2.24
N ILE A 158 13.98 -41.57 -3.01
CA ILE A 158 14.14 -40.15 -2.70
C ILE A 158 13.21 -39.94 -1.51
N GLU A 159 13.78 -39.73 -0.34
CA GLU A 159 13.06 -39.19 0.81
C GLU A 159 12.59 -37.79 0.41
N THR A 160 11.38 -37.74 -0.13
CA THR A 160 10.62 -36.51 -0.25
C THR A 160 10.09 -36.24 1.15
N ASP A 161 10.66 -35.23 1.81
CA ASP A 161 10.01 -34.56 2.94
C ASP A 161 8.65 -34.06 2.44
N THR A 162 7.65 -34.92 2.55
CA THR A 162 6.25 -34.57 2.35
C THR A 162 5.89 -33.69 3.54
N LYS A 163 6.08 -32.38 3.41
CA LYS A 163 5.51 -31.41 4.34
C LYS A 163 3.99 -31.63 4.32
N GLU A 164 3.48 -32.31 5.34
CA GLU A 164 2.04 -32.49 5.53
C GLU A 164 1.38 -31.10 5.48
N LEU A 165 0.48 -30.92 4.51
CA LEU A 165 -0.28 -29.70 4.39
C LEU A 165 -1.14 -29.53 5.65
N PRO A 166 -1.25 -28.31 6.19
CA PRO A 166 -2.12 -28.08 7.34
C PRO A 166 -3.57 -28.39 6.96
N GLU A 167 -4.19 -29.29 7.72
CA GLU A 167 -5.59 -29.67 7.51
C GLU A 167 -6.51 -28.61 8.14
N PHE A 168 -7.19 -27.84 7.29
CA PHE A 168 -8.24 -26.90 7.72
C PHE A 168 -9.54 -27.66 7.99
N LYS A 169 -10.15 -27.43 9.15
CA LYS A 169 -11.42 -28.07 9.52
C LYS A 169 -12.63 -27.29 9.00
N ILE A 170 -12.61 -25.96 9.18
CA ILE A 170 -13.74 -25.08 8.88
C ILE A 170 -13.47 -24.27 7.61
N LEU A 171 -12.28 -23.67 7.50
CA LEU A 171 -11.87 -22.84 6.36
C LEU A 171 -11.44 -23.65 5.13
N LYS A 172 -11.81 -24.93 5.06
CA LYS A 172 -11.56 -25.77 3.89
C LYS A 172 -12.31 -25.24 2.67
N ILE A 173 -11.56 -24.75 1.69
CA ILE A 173 -12.11 -24.37 0.40
C ILE A 173 -12.25 -25.65 -0.42
N SER A 174 -13.49 -26.04 -0.74
CA SER A 174 -13.77 -27.14 -1.66
C SER A 174 -14.43 -26.58 -2.92
N LEU A 175 -13.79 -26.79 -4.07
CA LEU A 175 -14.43 -26.52 -5.36
C LEU A 175 -15.37 -27.69 -5.64
N LYS A 176 -16.68 -27.44 -5.58
CA LYS A 176 -17.68 -28.43 -5.99
C LYS A 176 -17.75 -28.46 -7.52
N SER A 177 -16.73 -29.02 -8.17
CA SER A 177 -16.78 -29.37 -9.59
C SER A 177 -17.54 -30.68 -9.74
N GLY A 178 -18.45 -30.76 -10.71
CA GLY A 178 -19.22 -31.98 -10.96
C GLY A 178 -18.32 -33.15 -11.35
N HIS A 179 -18.52 -34.29 -10.66
CA HIS A 179 -17.99 -35.63 -10.95
C HIS A 179 -16.46 -35.78 -11.14
N GLY A 180 -15.78 -36.21 -10.06
CA GLY A 180 -14.51 -36.96 -10.10
C GLY A 180 -13.25 -36.14 -9.79
N ASP A 181 -12.59 -36.49 -8.68
CA ASP A 181 -11.25 -36.09 -8.19
C ASP A 181 -10.97 -34.59 -7.92
N ASN A 182 -11.05 -34.23 -6.64
CA ASN A 182 -11.15 -32.86 -6.11
C ASN A 182 -9.83 -32.19 -5.65
N SER A 183 -8.64 -32.75 -5.88
CA SER A 183 -7.39 -32.14 -5.39
C SER A 183 -6.65 -31.30 -6.45
N ASN A 184 -6.68 -31.73 -7.72
CA ASN A 184 -5.76 -31.21 -8.74
C ASN A 184 -6.24 -29.94 -9.48
N THR A 185 -7.46 -29.45 -9.24
CA THR A 185 -7.99 -28.25 -9.93
C THR A 185 -7.75 -26.94 -9.17
N MET A 186 -7.43 -27.00 -7.87
CA MET A 186 -7.16 -25.79 -7.07
C MET A 186 -5.75 -25.23 -7.33
N ALA A 187 -4.81 -26.08 -7.72
CA ALA A 187 -3.42 -25.69 -8.02
C ALA A 187 -3.27 -24.78 -9.25
N ASN A 188 -4.23 -24.86 -10.19
CA ASN A 188 -4.21 -24.09 -11.45
C ASN A 188 -4.98 -22.76 -11.39
N LEU A 189 -5.48 -22.36 -10.21
CA LEU A 189 -6.20 -21.11 -10.04
C LEU A 189 -5.24 -19.95 -9.74
N ASP A 190 -5.47 -18.81 -10.41
CA ASP A 190 -4.76 -17.58 -10.10
C ASP A 190 -4.90 -17.21 -8.61
N LYS A 191 -3.82 -16.67 -8.02
CA LYS A 191 -3.78 -16.21 -6.62
C LYS A 191 -4.98 -15.33 -6.25
N LYS A 192 -5.42 -14.46 -7.17
CA LYS A 192 -6.58 -13.57 -6.99
C LYS A 192 -7.92 -14.33 -6.93
N SER A 193 -8.05 -15.42 -7.69
CA SER A 193 -9.25 -16.26 -7.67
C SER A 193 -9.38 -17.02 -6.35
N ILE A 194 -8.26 -17.52 -5.81
CA ILE A 194 -8.20 -18.17 -4.50
C ILE A 194 -8.55 -17.18 -3.39
N ALA A 195 -8.00 -15.96 -3.44
CA ALA A 195 -8.31 -14.89 -2.49
C ALA A 195 -9.81 -14.55 -2.46
N ASN A 196 -10.46 -14.48 -3.64
CA ASN A 196 -11.91 -14.24 -3.74
C ASN A 196 -12.75 -15.42 -3.21
N LEU A 197 -12.29 -16.66 -3.38
CA LEU A 197 -12.96 -17.84 -2.81
C LEU A 197 -12.85 -17.86 -1.29
N LEU A 198 -11.68 -17.51 -0.76
CA LEU A 198 -11.46 -17.36 0.67
C LEU A 198 -12.38 -16.27 1.25
N GLU A 199 -12.49 -15.11 0.59
CA GLU A 199 -13.38 -14.03 1.01
C GLU A 199 -14.84 -14.49 1.13
N LYS A 200 -15.36 -15.19 0.11
CA LYS A 200 -16.71 -15.77 0.15
C LYS A 200 -16.88 -16.75 1.32
N LYS A 201 -15.85 -17.57 1.58
CA LYS A 201 -15.88 -18.53 2.69
C LYS A 201 -15.87 -17.84 4.05
N LEU A 202 -15.07 -16.79 4.23
CA LEU A 202 -15.02 -15.98 5.45
C LEU A 202 -16.37 -15.30 5.71
N LEU A 203 -17.01 -14.72 4.68
CA LEU A 203 -18.35 -14.14 4.79
C LEU A 203 -19.40 -15.18 5.25
N GLN A 204 -19.31 -16.40 4.72
CA GLN A 204 -20.18 -17.50 5.16
C GLN A 204 -19.94 -17.84 6.64
N GLN A 205 -18.68 -17.83 7.11
CA GLN A 205 -18.37 -18.12 8.52
C GLN A 205 -18.83 -17.01 9.45
N VAL A 206 -18.77 -15.74 9.04
CA VAL A 206 -19.33 -14.62 9.81
C VAL A 206 -20.84 -14.77 9.97
N LYS A 207 -21.56 -15.11 8.90
CA LYS A 207 -23.01 -15.37 8.98
C LYS A 207 -23.32 -16.52 9.95
N TYR A 208 -22.54 -17.59 9.91
CA TYR A 208 -22.70 -18.72 10.83
C TYR A 208 -22.42 -18.32 12.29
N LEU A 209 -21.38 -17.52 12.55
CA LEU A 209 -21.09 -16.99 13.90
C LEU A 209 -22.22 -16.11 14.44
N LEU A 210 -22.89 -15.33 13.57
CA LEU A 210 -24.07 -14.54 13.96
C LEU A 210 -25.26 -15.44 14.35
N ASN A 211 -25.52 -16.51 13.59
CA ASN A 211 -26.56 -17.48 13.97
C ASN A 211 -26.25 -18.18 15.31
N LEU A 212 -24.98 -18.54 15.54
CA LEU A 212 -24.56 -19.10 16.82
C LEU A 212 -24.72 -18.11 17.98
N LYS A 213 -24.51 -16.81 17.71
CA LYS A 213 -24.78 -15.75 18.69
C LYS A 213 -26.26 -15.70 19.04
N ASP A 214 -27.13 -15.65 18.03
CA ASP A 214 -28.59 -15.65 18.24
C ASP A 214 -29.04 -16.87 19.06
N ARG A 215 -28.44 -18.04 18.80
CA ARG A 215 -28.66 -19.27 19.59
C ARG A 215 -28.26 -19.11 21.05
N ILE A 216 -27.09 -18.54 21.34
CA ILE A 216 -26.62 -18.33 22.72
C ILE A 216 -27.47 -17.28 23.44
N ASP A 217 -27.91 -16.26 22.72
CA ASP A 217 -28.74 -15.20 23.24
C ASP A 217 -30.14 -15.69 23.61
N ASP A 218 -30.68 -16.65 22.87
CA ASP A 218 -31.93 -17.34 23.22
C ASP A 218 -31.84 -17.99 24.61
N THR A 219 -32.76 -17.59 25.49
CA THR A 219 -32.86 -18.11 26.86
C THR A 219 -33.77 -19.33 26.97
N THR A 220 -34.47 -19.67 25.88
CA THR A 220 -35.32 -20.86 25.80
C THR A 220 -34.50 -22.06 25.38
N SER A 221 -34.95 -23.26 25.76
CA SER A 221 -34.38 -24.51 25.28
C SER A 221 -35.42 -25.31 24.50
N LYS A 222 -35.10 -25.62 23.25
CA LYS A 222 -36.00 -26.32 22.33
C LYS A 222 -35.73 -27.81 22.39
N VAL A 223 -36.75 -28.57 22.78
CA VAL A 223 -36.75 -30.03 22.85
C VAL A 223 -37.52 -30.57 21.65
N PHE A 224 -36.81 -31.26 20.76
CA PHE A 224 -37.35 -31.82 19.54
C PHE A 224 -37.72 -33.29 19.73
N VAL A 225 -39.01 -33.60 19.71
CA VAL A 225 -39.56 -34.95 19.84
C VAL A 225 -39.82 -35.52 18.46
N THR A 226 -39.21 -36.66 18.15
CA THR A 226 -39.30 -37.33 16.86
C THR A 226 -39.24 -38.85 17.00
N GLY A 227 -39.49 -39.59 15.92
CA GLY A 227 -39.57 -41.06 15.95
C GLY A 227 -40.39 -41.64 14.80
N ASP A 228 -40.44 -42.97 14.74
CA ASP A 228 -41.21 -43.69 13.72
C ASP A 228 -42.72 -43.32 13.77
N LEU A 229 -43.44 -43.60 12.68
CA LEU A 229 -44.90 -43.55 12.69
C LEU A 229 -45.45 -44.44 13.80
N ASN A 230 -46.52 -43.98 14.46
CA ASN A 230 -47.24 -44.72 15.50
C ASN A 230 -46.37 -45.16 16.70
N ALA A 231 -45.22 -44.51 16.93
CA ALA A 231 -44.41 -44.72 18.12
C ALA A 231 -45.03 -44.13 19.41
N GLY A 232 -46.14 -43.39 19.30
CA GLY A 232 -46.78 -42.69 20.42
C GLY A 232 -46.10 -41.38 20.79
N LYS A 233 -45.65 -40.59 19.79
CA LYS A 233 -44.98 -39.29 19.97
C LYS A 233 -45.90 -38.25 20.58
N SER A 234 -47.05 -38.00 19.95
CA SER A 234 -48.03 -37.02 20.41
C SER A 234 -48.63 -37.42 21.75
N THR A 235 -48.88 -38.73 21.98
CA THR A 235 -49.23 -39.29 23.30
C THR A 235 -48.15 -39.04 24.36
N PHE A 236 -46.87 -39.19 23.99
CA PHE A 236 -45.75 -38.91 24.89
C PHE A 236 -45.67 -37.41 25.24
N CYS A 237 -45.83 -36.52 24.25
CA CYS A 237 -45.87 -35.08 24.48
C CYS A 237 -47.05 -34.68 25.39
N ASN A 238 -48.24 -35.23 25.16
CA ASN A 238 -49.40 -35.03 26.02
C ASN A 238 -49.13 -35.52 27.46
N ALA A 239 -48.48 -36.69 27.61
CA ALA A 239 -48.10 -37.22 28.92
C ALA A 239 -47.10 -36.31 29.65
N LEU A 240 -46.11 -35.72 28.95
CA LEU A 240 -45.19 -34.73 29.53
C LEU A 240 -45.92 -33.45 29.98
N LEU A 241 -46.94 -33.04 29.24
CA LEU A 241 -47.78 -31.89 29.56
C LEU A 241 -48.87 -32.23 30.60
N ARG A 242 -49.07 -33.52 30.92
CA ARG A 242 -50.16 -34.06 31.75
C ARG A 242 -51.56 -33.60 31.30
N ARG A 243 -51.69 -33.23 30.02
CA ARG A 243 -52.91 -32.70 29.38
C ARG A 243 -52.96 -33.17 27.94
N LYS A 244 -54.14 -33.54 27.46
CA LYS A 244 -54.38 -33.95 26.08
C LYS A 244 -54.56 -32.71 25.20
N ILE A 245 -53.51 -32.34 24.46
CA ILE A 245 -53.48 -31.13 23.61
C ILE A 245 -53.22 -31.52 22.17
N LEU A 246 -52.16 -32.28 21.91
CA LEU A 246 -51.81 -32.75 20.59
C LEU A 246 -52.73 -33.92 20.18
N PRO A 247 -53.15 -34.01 18.91
CA PRO A 247 -53.99 -35.10 18.43
C PRO A 247 -53.25 -36.45 18.45
N GLU A 248 -53.94 -37.53 18.82
CA GLU A 248 -53.35 -38.87 19.04
C GLU A 248 -53.78 -39.93 18.01
N ASP A 249 -54.49 -39.54 16.95
CA ASP A 249 -55.16 -40.47 16.03
C ASP A 249 -54.22 -41.43 15.27
N GLN A 250 -54.76 -42.58 14.87
CA GLN A 250 -54.00 -43.69 14.23
C GLN A 250 -53.63 -43.44 12.75
N GLN A 251 -54.29 -42.47 12.10
CA GLN A 251 -53.87 -42.00 10.78
C GLN A 251 -52.54 -41.22 10.93
N PRO A 252 -51.75 -40.97 9.86
CA PRO A 252 -50.56 -40.15 9.99
C PRO A 252 -50.95 -38.68 10.28
N CYS A 253 -51.20 -38.38 11.56
CA CYS A 253 -51.73 -37.10 12.05
C CYS A 253 -50.63 -36.08 12.34
N THR A 254 -49.50 -36.09 11.62
CA THR A 254 -48.36 -35.20 11.91
C THR A 254 -47.66 -34.79 10.62
N ALA A 255 -48.40 -34.27 9.65
CA ALA A 255 -47.76 -33.71 8.45
C ALA A 255 -47.15 -32.33 8.69
N VAL A 256 -47.60 -31.62 9.75
CA VAL A 256 -47.17 -30.25 10.13
C VAL A 256 -46.43 -30.29 11.47
N PHE A 257 -45.38 -29.48 11.63
CA PHE A 257 -44.66 -29.34 12.90
C PHE A 257 -45.52 -28.61 13.93
N CYS A 258 -45.56 -29.11 15.16
CA CYS A 258 -46.27 -28.47 16.27
C CYS A 258 -45.27 -28.04 17.34
N GLU A 259 -45.21 -26.74 17.64
CA GLU A 259 -44.36 -26.18 18.70
C GLU A 259 -45.26 -25.73 19.86
N VAL A 260 -45.16 -26.42 21.00
CA VAL A 260 -45.89 -26.10 22.23
C VAL A 260 -45.06 -25.14 23.07
N ILE A 261 -45.66 -24.00 23.42
CA ILE A 261 -45.04 -22.88 24.11
C ILE A 261 -45.92 -22.47 25.30
N ASP A 262 -45.30 -22.03 26.39
CA ASP A 262 -46.03 -21.45 27.52
C ASP A 262 -46.62 -20.07 27.17
N ALA A 263 -47.93 -19.95 27.29
CA ALA A 263 -48.68 -18.72 27.04
C ALA A 263 -48.43 -17.64 28.10
N SER A 264 -47.98 -18.02 29.31
CA SER A 264 -47.87 -17.12 30.46
C SER A 264 -46.97 -15.91 30.20
N LYS A 265 -45.85 -16.13 29.49
CA LYS A 265 -44.83 -15.11 29.17
C LYS A 265 -44.91 -14.57 27.75
N GLU A 266 -45.23 -15.42 26.79
CA GLU A 266 -45.12 -15.06 25.36
C GLU A 266 -46.43 -14.56 24.75
N ASN A 267 -47.60 -14.92 25.29
CA ASN A 267 -48.89 -14.63 24.65
C ASN A 267 -49.96 -14.06 25.61
N ASN A 268 -49.58 -13.12 26.49
CA ASN A 268 -50.52 -12.46 27.42
C ASN A 268 -51.39 -13.43 28.25
N SER A 269 -50.92 -14.66 28.49
CA SER A 269 -51.69 -15.74 29.12
C SER A 269 -52.97 -16.16 28.37
N ILE A 270 -52.97 -16.10 27.04
CA ILE A 270 -54.07 -16.56 26.19
C ILE A 270 -53.68 -17.88 25.51
N GLU A 271 -54.53 -18.89 25.65
CA GLU A 271 -54.38 -20.16 24.95
C GLU A 271 -54.97 -20.06 23.53
N GLU A 272 -54.11 -20.13 22.51
CA GLU A 272 -54.50 -20.13 21.11
C GLU A 272 -53.42 -20.77 20.22
N VAL A 273 -53.78 -21.08 18.98
CA VAL A 273 -52.90 -21.68 17.98
C VAL A 273 -52.59 -20.65 16.90
N HIS A 274 -51.31 -20.35 16.71
CA HIS A 274 -50.81 -19.53 15.61
C HIS A 274 -50.37 -20.47 14.48
N ALA A 275 -51.17 -20.53 13.43
CA ALA A 275 -50.87 -21.31 12.23
C ALA A 275 -50.04 -20.46 11.25
N VAL A 276 -48.84 -20.95 10.91
CA VAL A 276 -47.89 -20.23 10.03
C VAL A 276 -48.03 -20.75 8.60
N PRO A 277 -48.46 -19.91 7.64
CA PRO A 277 -48.57 -20.30 6.24
C PRO A 277 -47.21 -20.65 5.63
N ILE A 278 -47.19 -21.58 4.68
CA ILE A 278 -45.97 -22.00 3.98
C ILE A 278 -45.27 -20.79 3.33
N GLY A 279 -43.98 -20.62 3.63
CA GLY A 279 -43.13 -19.56 3.06
C GLY A 279 -43.12 -18.24 3.83
N LYS A 280 -43.82 -18.14 4.97
CA LYS A 280 -43.70 -17.01 5.90
C LYS A 280 -42.86 -17.38 7.12
N GLU A 281 -42.14 -16.40 7.66
CA GLU A 281 -41.36 -16.53 8.90
C GLU A 281 -42.17 -15.96 10.07
N TYR A 282 -42.36 -16.75 11.13
CA TYR A 282 -43.22 -16.36 12.25
C TYR A 282 -42.64 -15.19 13.04
N ASN A 283 -43.44 -14.15 13.23
CA ASN A 283 -43.13 -13.09 14.17
C ASN A 283 -44.39 -12.68 14.92
N ILE A 284 -44.40 -12.89 16.24
CA ILE A 284 -45.54 -12.54 17.10
C ILE A 284 -45.90 -11.05 17.05
N ARG A 285 -44.95 -10.18 16.69
CA ARG A 285 -45.19 -8.73 16.55
C ARG A 285 -45.83 -8.35 15.22
N ASP A 286 -45.84 -9.28 14.26
CA ASP A 286 -46.38 -9.07 12.92
C ASP A 286 -47.51 -10.07 12.65
N GLU A 287 -48.73 -9.62 12.91
CA GLU A 287 -49.97 -10.39 12.70
C GLU A 287 -50.17 -10.83 11.24
N SER A 288 -49.44 -10.26 10.27
CA SER A 288 -49.50 -10.71 8.87
C SER A 288 -48.77 -12.04 8.64
N THR A 289 -47.95 -12.48 9.61
CA THR A 289 -47.13 -13.69 9.49
C THR A 289 -47.84 -14.98 9.90
N PHE A 290 -48.95 -14.89 10.63
CA PHE A 290 -49.69 -16.05 11.15
C PHE A 290 -51.22 -15.85 11.12
N GLU A 291 -51.94 -16.96 11.18
CA GLU A 291 -53.40 -16.99 11.37
C GLU A 291 -53.70 -17.55 12.76
N VAL A 292 -54.62 -16.91 13.49
CA VAL A 292 -54.97 -17.29 14.88
C VAL A 292 -56.21 -18.18 14.89
N TYR A 293 -56.14 -19.30 15.61
CA TYR A 293 -57.20 -20.27 15.77
C TYR A 293 -57.36 -20.69 17.25
N PRO A 294 -58.56 -21.08 17.70
CA PRO A 294 -58.74 -21.64 19.05
C PRO A 294 -58.11 -23.03 19.16
N LEU A 295 -57.77 -23.47 20.38
CA LEU A 295 -57.16 -24.78 20.64
C LEU A 295 -57.99 -25.96 20.09
N GLU A 296 -59.32 -25.86 20.13
CA GLU A 296 -60.22 -26.91 19.64
C GLU A 296 -60.04 -27.17 18.14
N SER A 297 -59.64 -26.16 17.36
CA SER A 297 -59.40 -26.31 15.92
C SER A 297 -58.05 -26.96 15.60
N LEU A 298 -57.23 -27.27 16.60
CA LEU A 298 -55.91 -27.88 16.39
C LEU A 298 -56.02 -29.25 15.70
N GLU A 299 -57.05 -30.06 16.05
CA GLU A 299 -57.25 -31.38 15.45
C GLU A 299 -57.40 -31.29 13.93
N ASP A 300 -58.16 -30.32 13.44
CA ASP A 300 -58.36 -30.10 12.00
C ASP A 300 -57.12 -29.50 11.33
N LEU A 301 -56.44 -28.54 11.98
CA LEU A 301 -55.29 -27.81 11.42
C LEU A 301 -54.07 -28.69 11.14
N VAL A 302 -53.89 -29.76 11.92
CA VAL A 302 -52.74 -30.67 11.76
C VAL A 302 -52.83 -31.48 10.46
N TYR A 303 -54.03 -31.62 9.88
CA TYR A 303 -54.24 -32.24 8.56
C TYR A 303 -54.07 -31.27 7.39
N ASP A 304 -54.10 -29.96 7.62
CA ASP A 304 -53.98 -28.88 6.61
C ASP A 304 -52.52 -28.62 6.17
N CYS A 305 -51.79 -29.67 5.80
CA CYS A 305 -50.36 -29.61 5.46
C CYS A 305 -50.03 -28.88 4.15
N ASP A 306 -51.02 -28.67 3.28
CA ASP A 306 -50.87 -27.89 2.05
C ASP A 306 -50.88 -26.36 2.31
N ARG A 307 -51.36 -25.93 3.48
CA ARG A 307 -51.52 -24.51 3.84
C ARG A 307 -50.49 -24.06 4.87
N PHE A 308 -50.23 -24.91 5.87
CA PHE A 308 -49.42 -24.54 7.03
C PHE A 308 -48.16 -25.40 7.14
N SER A 309 -47.04 -24.77 7.50
CA SER A 309 -45.77 -25.46 7.72
C SER A 309 -45.44 -25.66 9.20
N LEU A 310 -45.95 -24.80 10.07
CA LEU A 310 -45.68 -24.80 11.50
C LEU A 310 -46.92 -24.30 12.26
N LEU A 311 -47.29 -25.00 13.32
CA LEU A 311 -48.33 -24.60 14.26
C LEU A 311 -47.66 -24.28 15.60
N LYS A 312 -47.79 -23.04 16.07
CA LYS A 312 -47.35 -22.65 17.42
C LYS A 312 -48.55 -22.67 18.35
N ILE A 313 -48.48 -23.50 19.38
CA ILE A 313 -49.58 -23.77 20.30
C ILE A 313 -49.22 -23.13 21.63
N TYR A 314 -49.94 -22.07 21.99
CA TYR A 314 -49.77 -21.40 23.28
C TYR A 314 -50.68 -22.07 24.31
N VAL A 315 -50.09 -22.56 25.39
CA VAL A 315 -50.78 -23.31 26.46
C VAL A 315 -50.41 -22.74 27.81
N LEU A 316 -51.36 -22.68 28.74
CA LEU A 316 -51.08 -22.40 30.15
C LEU A 316 -50.84 -23.69 30.90
N ASP A 317 -49.65 -23.81 31.50
CA ASP A 317 -49.36 -24.88 32.46
C ASP A 317 -49.62 -24.37 33.89
N HIS A 318 -50.69 -24.85 34.52
CA HIS A 318 -51.09 -24.43 35.86
C HIS A 318 -50.34 -25.16 36.99
N ARG A 319 -49.44 -26.10 36.65
CA ARG A 319 -48.63 -26.83 37.64
C ARG A 319 -47.61 -25.91 38.31
N SER A 320 -47.15 -26.32 39.49
CA SER A 320 -46.11 -25.56 40.21
C SER A 320 -44.81 -25.50 39.40
N PHE A 321 -43.96 -24.50 39.64
CA PHE A 321 -42.64 -24.37 38.97
C PHE A 321 -41.71 -25.57 39.17
N GLN A 322 -42.02 -26.48 40.10
CA GLN A 322 -41.24 -27.68 40.40
C GLN A 322 -41.71 -28.89 39.57
N GLU A 323 -42.95 -28.86 39.10
CA GLU A 323 -43.63 -29.95 38.38
C GLU A 323 -43.80 -29.63 36.88
N SER A 324 -43.96 -28.35 36.52
CA SER A 324 -44.07 -27.95 35.11
C SER A 324 -42.75 -28.14 34.37
N LEU A 325 -42.79 -28.87 33.25
CA LEU A 325 -41.64 -28.95 32.34
C LEU A 325 -41.49 -27.68 31.51
N LEU A 326 -42.60 -27.06 31.08
CA LEU A 326 -42.57 -25.86 30.24
C LEU A 326 -42.00 -24.65 30.99
N HIS A 327 -42.29 -24.56 32.29
CA HIS A 327 -41.88 -23.43 33.11
C HIS A 327 -41.32 -23.87 34.47
N ASN A 328 -39.98 -23.86 34.60
CA ASN A 328 -39.29 -24.23 35.85
C ASN A 328 -38.83 -23.01 36.68
N GLY A 329 -39.38 -21.81 36.43
CA GLY A 329 -38.98 -20.55 37.07
C GLY A 329 -37.59 -20.01 36.68
N VAL A 330 -36.68 -20.87 36.22
CA VAL A 330 -35.30 -20.55 35.82
C VAL A 330 -35.09 -20.62 34.31
N ILE A 331 -35.75 -21.56 33.63
CA ILE A 331 -35.60 -21.83 32.20
C ILE A 331 -36.97 -22.10 31.58
N ASP A 332 -37.20 -21.57 30.39
CA ASP A 332 -38.37 -21.83 29.57
C ASP A 332 -38.05 -22.90 28.52
N ILE A 333 -38.90 -23.93 28.43
CA ILE A 333 -38.71 -25.07 27.52
C ILE A 333 -39.80 -25.03 26.45
N LYS A 334 -39.39 -25.17 25.19
CA LYS A 334 -40.30 -25.29 24.04
C LYS A 334 -40.29 -26.72 23.53
N LEU A 335 -41.45 -27.35 23.43
CA LEU A 335 -41.58 -28.73 22.99
C LEU A 335 -42.01 -28.74 21.53
N ILE A 336 -41.25 -29.41 20.66
CA ILE A 336 -41.56 -29.52 19.24
C ILE A 336 -41.92 -30.96 18.94
N ASP A 337 -43.18 -31.23 18.58
CA ASP A 337 -43.61 -32.52 18.04
C ASP A 337 -43.39 -32.53 16.51
N ALA A 338 -42.64 -33.53 16.05
CA ALA A 338 -42.26 -33.67 14.66
C ALA A 338 -43.08 -34.74 13.93
N PRO A 339 -43.22 -34.62 12.60
CA PRO A 339 -43.76 -35.68 11.75
C PRO A 339 -43.09 -37.02 12.01
N GLY A 340 -43.90 -38.10 12.00
CA GLY A 340 -43.34 -39.45 11.99
C GLY A 340 -42.40 -39.68 10.79
N LEU A 341 -41.32 -40.43 11.01
CA LEU A 341 -40.29 -40.67 10.00
C LEU A 341 -40.81 -41.62 8.89
N ASN A 342 -41.25 -41.03 7.77
CA ASN A 342 -41.62 -41.70 6.52
C ASN A 342 -40.64 -41.33 5.41
N MET A 343 -40.73 -42.00 4.25
CA MET A 343 -39.90 -41.66 3.07
C MET A 343 -40.02 -40.17 2.66
N ASP A 344 -41.20 -39.56 2.79
CA ASP A 344 -41.45 -38.17 2.37
C ASP A 344 -41.11 -37.13 3.45
N SER A 345 -41.17 -37.48 4.73
CA SER A 345 -40.92 -36.55 5.86
C SER A 345 -39.51 -36.66 6.44
N TYR A 346 -38.79 -37.77 6.20
CA TYR A 346 -37.47 -38.03 6.78
C TYR A 346 -36.46 -36.93 6.49
N GLN A 347 -36.37 -36.46 5.24
CA GLN A 347 -35.38 -35.44 4.86
C GLN A 347 -35.65 -34.10 5.57
N THR A 348 -36.92 -33.70 5.65
CA THR A 348 -37.32 -32.45 6.32
C THR A 348 -37.07 -32.53 7.82
N THR A 349 -37.47 -33.62 8.48
CA THR A 349 -37.25 -33.86 9.91
C THR A 349 -35.75 -33.93 10.24
N GLN A 350 -34.94 -34.55 9.38
CA GLN A 350 -33.49 -34.61 9.55
C GLN A 350 -32.83 -33.23 9.43
N VAL A 351 -33.21 -32.43 8.43
CA VAL A 351 -32.72 -31.06 8.27
C VAL A 351 -33.12 -30.20 9.46
N PHE A 352 -34.38 -30.33 9.91
CA PHE A 352 -34.88 -29.60 11.08
C PHE A 352 -34.10 -29.96 12.35
N SER A 353 -33.85 -31.25 12.62
CA SER A 353 -33.09 -31.69 13.80
C SER A 353 -31.63 -31.17 13.87
N ARG A 354 -31.07 -30.80 12.71
CA ARG A 354 -29.73 -30.23 12.58
C ARG A 354 -29.71 -28.72 12.76
N GLN A 355 -30.86 -28.08 12.88
CA GLN A 355 -30.92 -26.65 13.16
C GLN A 355 -30.23 -26.36 14.50
N GLU A 356 -29.54 -25.22 14.52
CA GLU A 356 -28.74 -24.78 15.65
C GLU A 356 -29.62 -24.53 16.88
N GLU A 357 -30.85 -24.06 16.68
CA GLU A 357 -31.81 -23.72 17.75
C GLU A 357 -32.29 -24.90 18.60
N ILE A 358 -32.16 -26.14 18.10
CA ILE A 358 -32.59 -27.34 18.82
C ILE A 358 -31.48 -27.78 19.78
N ASP A 359 -31.78 -27.79 21.08
CA ASP A 359 -30.81 -28.15 22.11
C ASP A 359 -30.82 -29.66 22.40
N LEU A 360 -32.00 -30.27 22.35
CA LEU A 360 -32.19 -31.68 22.69
C LEU A 360 -33.08 -32.39 21.69
N VAL A 361 -32.67 -33.59 21.28
CA VAL A 361 -33.48 -34.50 20.47
C VAL A 361 -33.95 -35.67 21.33
N VAL A 362 -35.26 -35.87 21.40
CA VAL A 362 -35.93 -37.00 22.06
C VAL A 362 -36.49 -37.91 20.98
N PHE A 363 -35.96 -39.12 20.88
CA PHE A 363 -36.35 -40.12 19.91
C PHE A 363 -37.28 -41.17 20.55
N VAL A 364 -38.55 -41.16 20.16
CA VAL A 364 -39.57 -42.08 20.66
C VAL A 364 -39.63 -43.34 19.79
N VAL A 365 -39.54 -44.50 20.42
CA VAL A 365 -39.56 -45.82 19.81
C VAL A 365 -40.69 -46.63 20.43
N SER A 366 -41.51 -47.31 19.64
CA SER A 366 -42.44 -48.29 20.21
C SER A 366 -41.68 -49.55 20.62
N ALA A 367 -41.87 -50.03 21.85
CA ALA A 367 -41.25 -51.25 22.38
C ALA A 367 -41.67 -52.51 21.58
N GLU A 368 -42.83 -52.46 20.93
CA GLU A 368 -43.37 -53.55 20.10
C GLU A 368 -42.61 -53.69 18.77
N ASN A 369 -42.04 -52.59 18.29
CA ASN A 369 -41.43 -52.49 16.97
C ASN A 369 -39.89 -52.54 17.07
N HIS A 370 -39.24 -52.97 15.97
CA HIS A 370 -37.78 -52.84 15.84
C HIS A 370 -37.44 -51.51 15.18
N PHE A 371 -36.28 -50.92 15.46
CA PHE A 371 -35.82 -49.71 14.79
C PHE A 371 -35.84 -49.87 13.26
N THR A 372 -36.58 -48.99 12.59
CA THR A 372 -36.59 -48.91 11.13
C THR A 372 -35.22 -48.47 10.60
N LEU A 373 -34.95 -48.67 9.30
CA LEU A 373 -33.74 -48.13 8.67
C LEU A 373 -33.70 -46.60 8.76
N SER A 374 -34.82 -45.94 8.51
CA SER A 374 -34.96 -44.49 8.64
C SER A 374 -34.67 -43.98 10.06
N ALA A 375 -35.16 -44.69 11.08
CA ALA A 375 -34.84 -44.39 12.48
C ALA A 375 -33.34 -44.53 12.78
N LYS A 376 -32.69 -45.59 12.28
CA LYS A 376 -31.25 -45.80 12.48
C LYS A 376 -30.42 -44.72 11.82
N GLU A 377 -30.73 -44.37 10.58
CA GLU A 377 -30.04 -43.30 9.86
C GLU A 377 -30.28 -41.94 10.50
N PHE A 378 -31.50 -41.68 10.98
CA PHE A 378 -31.82 -40.46 11.71
C PHE A 378 -30.99 -40.35 13.00
N ILE A 379 -30.97 -41.39 13.83
CA ILE A 379 -30.21 -41.40 15.10
C ILE A 379 -28.72 -41.24 14.83
N ALA A 380 -28.18 -41.95 13.84
CA ALA A 380 -26.77 -41.82 13.47
C ALA A 380 -26.43 -40.40 12.99
N ALA A 381 -27.32 -39.78 12.21
CA ALA A 381 -27.17 -38.40 11.75
C ALA A 381 -27.29 -37.39 12.90
N ALA A 382 -28.25 -37.57 13.80
CA ALA A 382 -28.48 -36.70 14.95
C ALA A 382 -27.33 -36.81 15.97
N ALA A 383 -26.80 -38.01 16.20
CA ALA A 383 -25.67 -38.26 17.09
C ALA A 383 -24.34 -37.66 16.58
N ASN A 384 -24.21 -37.42 15.28
CA ASN A 384 -23.06 -36.70 14.72
C ASN A 384 -23.14 -35.19 14.98
N GLU A 385 -24.34 -34.63 15.06
CA GLU A 385 -24.55 -33.19 15.25
C GLU A 385 -24.70 -32.81 16.73
N LYS A 386 -25.39 -33.66 17.50
CA LYS A 386 -25.67 -33.49 18.92
C LYS A 386 -24.98 -34.59 19.70
N ARG A 387 -24.23 -34.21 20.74
CA ARG A 387 -23.47 -35.16 21.58
C ARG A 387 -24.36 -36.20 22.29
N TYR A 388 -25.60 -35.83 22.61
CA TYR A 388 -26.54 -36.70 23.32
C TYR A 388 -27.90 -36.69 22.62
N VAL A 389 -28.51 -37.88 22.50
CA VAL A 389 -29.87 -38.09 22.01
C VAL A 389 -30.62 -38.88 23.08
N PHE A 390 -31.76 -38.37 23.54
CA PHE A 390 -32.62 -39.11 24.47
C PHE A 390 -33.43 -40.14 23.70
N ILE A 391 -33.52 -41.37 24.20
CA ILE A 391 -34.27 -42.46 23.58
C ILE A 391 -35.35 -42.90 24.54
N VAL A 392 -36.61 -42.75 24.12
CA VAL A 392 -37.79 -43.11 24.90
C VAL A 392 -38.45 -44.31 24.25
N VAL A 393 -38.44 -45.44 24.95
CA VAL A 393 -39.08 -46.68 24.52
C VAL A 393 -40.47 -46.73 25.12
N ASN A 394 -41.48 -46.35 24.33
CA ASN A 394 -42.88 -46.25 24.73
C ASN A 394 -43.63 -47.60 24.54
N ARG A 395 -44.82 -47.75 25.12
CA ARG A 395 -45.63 -48.98 25.12
C ARG A 395 -44.95 -50.18 25.77
N PHE A 396 -44.22 -49.92 26.86
CA PHE A 396 -43.46 -50.95 27.54
C PHE A 396 -44.33 -51.93 28.35
N ASP A 397 -45.56 -51.51 28.67
CA ASP A 397 -46.65 -52.31 29.24
C ASP A 397 -47.02 -53.52 28.37
N HIS A 398 -47.03 -53.36 27.04
CA HIS A 398 -47.37 -54.43 26.10
C HIS A 398 -46.31 -55.56 26.01
N ILE A 399 -45.12 -55.36 26.60
CA ILE A 399 -44.00 -56.31 26.51
C ILE A 399 -44.01 -57.30 27.68
N LYS A 400 -44.18 -58.59 27.34
CA LYS A 400 -44.12 -59.69 28.31
C LYS A 400 -42.71 -59.95 28.87
N ASP A 401 -41.69 -59.97 27.99
CA ASP A 401 -40.29 -60.20 28.37
C ASP A 401 -39.50 -58.88 28.32
N LYS A 402 -39.60 -58.15 29.43
CA LYS A 402 -39.03 -56.81 29.62
C LYS A 402 -37.51 -56.79 29.49
N GLU A 403 -36.80 -57.77 30.05
CA GLU A 403 -35.33 -57.80 30.05
C GLU A 403 -34.74 -58.07 28.66
N LYS A 404 -35.33 -59.00 27.91
CA LYS A 404 -34.90 -59.30 26.54
C LYS A 404 -35.10 -58.10 25.62
N CYS A 405 -36.21 -57.38 25.78
CA CYS A 405 -36.46 -56.15 25.03
C CYS A 405 -35.40 -55.07 25.34
N LYS A 406 -35.15 -54.79 26.63
CA LYS A 406 -34.13 -53.84 27.09
C LYS A 406 -32.76 -54.13 26.46
N ARG A 407 -32.31 -55.39 26.49
CA ARG A 407 -31.01 -55.79 25.92
C ARG A 407 -30.93 -55.57 24.40
N ARG A 408 -31.96 -55.97 23.65
CA ARG A 408 -31.98 -55.84 22.18
C ARG A 408 -31.99 -54.39 21.71
N ILE A 409 -32.61 -53.49 22.46
CA ILE A 409 -32.63 -52.05 22.15
C ILE A 409 -31.26 -51.43 22.47
N LEU A 410 -30.68 -51.74 23.63
CA LEU A 410 -29.35 -51.25 24.01
C LEU A 410 -28.24 -51.70 23.04
N ASP A 411 -28.29 -52.95 22.57
CA ASP A 411 -27.34 -53.47 21.59
C ASP A 411 -27.41 -52.73 20.25
N GLN A 412 -28.62 -52.31 19.83
CA GLN A 412 -28.80 -51.51 18.62
C GLN A 412 -28.27 -50.09 18.81
N ILE A 413 -28.56 -49.46 19.96
CA ILE A 413 -28.09 -48.10 20.29
C ILE A 413 -26.57 -48.05 20.34
N LYS A 414 -25.90 -49.08 20.85
CA LYS A 414 -24.43 -49.17 20.92
C LYS A 414 -23.75 -48.93 19.56
N SER A 415 -24.37 -49.38 18.47
CA SER A 415 -23.83 -49.20 17.12
C SER A 415 -24.12 -47.82 16.52
N LEU A 416 -25.16 -47.13 17.00
CA LEU A 416 -25.66 -45.88 16.42
C LEU A 416 -25.18 -44.63 17.18
N SER A 417 -25.18 -44.68 18.51
CA SER A 417 -24.77 -43.57 19.38
C SER A 417 -23.98 -44.10 20.58
N PRO A 418 -22.63 -44.13 20.51
CA PRO A 418 -21.80 -44.73 21.54
C PRO A 418 -21.83 -43.94 22.86
N ASP A 419 -21.96 -42.62 22.82
CA ASP A 419 -21.97 -41.78 24.02
C ASP A 419 -23.31 -41.87 24.78
N THR A 420 -24.43 -41.98 24.06
CA THR A 420 -25.74 -42.31 24.65
C THR A 420 -25.72 -43.68 25.32
N TYR A 421 -25.04 -44.67 24.71
CA TYR A 421 -24.90 -46.01 25.29
C TYR A 421 -24.07 -46.03 26.59
N LYS A 422 -22.95 -45.28 26.65
CA LYS A 422 -22.11 -45.20 27.87
C LYS A 422 -22.90 -44.73 29.08
N ASN A 423 -23.81 -43.77 28.87
CA ASN A 423 -24.64 -43.17 29.90
C ASN A 423 -26.11 -43.63 29.82
N ALA A 424 -26.38 -44.84 29.32
CA ALA A 424 -27.74 -45.29 28.98
C ALA A 424 -28.77 -45.17 30.13
N LYS A 425 -28.34 -45.21 31.40
CA LYS A 425 -29.23 -45.02 32.56
C LYS A 425 -29.88 -43.63 32.61
N GLU A 426 -29.23 -42.60 32.07
CA GLU A 426 -29.73 -41.23 32.06
C GLU A 426 -30.40 -40.83 30.75
N PHE A 427 -30.21 -41.60 29.67
CA PHE A 427 -30.65 -41.21 28.32
C PHE A 427 -31.59 -42.20 27.65
N VAL A 428 -31.69 -43.44 28.16
CA VAL A 428 -32.56 -44.49 27.60
C VAL A 428 -33.61 -44.86 28.64
N HIS A 429 -34.87 -44.52 28.36
CA HIS A 429 -35.99 -44.71 29.27
C HIS A 429 -37.03 -45.66 28.65
N PHE A 430 -37.64 -46.49 29.49
CA PHE A 430 -38.68 -47.42 29.10
C PHE A 430 -39.95 -47.00 29.82
N VAL A 431 -40.99 -46.58 29.08
CA VAL A 431 -42.17 -45.90 29.64
C VAL A 431 -43.47 -46.39 29.00
N SER A 432 -44.58 -46.04 29.64
CA SER A 432 -45.95 -46.27 29.15
C SER A 432 -46.72 -44.96 29.19
N SER A 433 -46.65 -44.16 28.13
CA SER A 433 -47.26 -42.81 28.13
C SER A 433 -48.79 -42.80 28.19
N SER A 434 -49.45 -43.87 27.75
CA SER A 434 -50.92 -44.00 27.76
C SER A 434 -51.49 -44.16 29.17
N GLU A 435 -50.77 -44.81 30.09
CA GLU A 435 -51.23 -45.02 31.47
C GLU A 435 -51.27 -43.69 32.25
N VAL A 436 -50.28 -42.83 32.00
CA VAL A 436 -50.15 -41.50 32.62
C VAL A 436 -51.32 -40.56 32.29
N LEU A 437 -51.91 -40.69 31.10
CA LEU A 437 -52.99 -39.80 30.64
C LEU A 437 -54.38 -40.25 31.11
N ASN A 438 -54.59 -41.56 31.31
CA ASN A 438 -55.91 -42.12 31.63
C ASN A 438 -56.35 -41.88 33.08
N GLU A 439 -55.41 -41.67 34.02
CA GLU A 439 -55.71 -41.49 35.45
C GLU A 439 -56.16 -40.06 35.81
N ASN A 440 -55.82 -39.04 35.00
CA ASN A 440 -56.23 -37.65 35.24
C ASN A 440 -57.59 -37.27 34.61
N GLY A 441 -58.23 -38.18 33.86
CA GLY A 441 -59.49 -37.94 33.16
C GLY A 441 -60.77 -38.37 33.89
N GLY A 442 -60.66 -38.93 35.11
CA GLY A 442 -61.78 -39.50 35.86
C GLY A 442 -62.42 -38.52 36.85
N GLY A 443 -63.10 -37.50 36.34
CA GLY A 443 -64.08 -36.72 37.12
C GLY A 443 -65.48 -37.01 36.60
N ASP A 444 -66.36 -37.47 37.50
CA ASP A 444 -67.81 -37.71 37.34
C ASP A 444 -68.24 -39.14 36.94
N ASP A 445 -68.49 -39.98 37.96
CA ASP A 445 -69.79 -40.62 38.22
C ASP A 445 -69.63 -41.61 39.40
N GLY A 446 -70.47 -41.46 40.42
CA GLY A 446 -70.26 -42.03 41.76
C GLY A 446 -70.50 -43.54 41.93
N ASP A 447 -69.99 -44.09 43.04
CA ASP A 447 -70.74 -44.92 43.99
C ASP A 447 -69.91 -45.15 45.27
N ASP A 448 -70.60 -45.42 46.36
CA ASP A 448 -70.22 -45.40 47.78
C ASP A 448 -68.96 -46.19 48.23
N GLY A 449 -68.19 -45.63 49.19
CA GLY A 449 -67.29 -46.42 50.05
C GLY A 449 -66.23 -45.65 50.85
N ASP A 450 -66.49 -45.47 52.16
CA ASP A 450 -65.62 -45.11 53.30
C ASP A 450 -64.82 -43.77 53.31
N PRO A 451 -65.03 -42.90 54.33
CA PRO A 451 -64.21 -41.72 54.57
C PRO A 451 -63.20 -41.98 55.68
N ASP A 452 -62.04 -42.54 55.37
CA ASP A 452 -60.85 -42.52 56.24
C ASP A 452 -59.63 -42.97 55.41
N ASP A 453 -59.00 -42.06 54.67
CA ASP A 453 -57.58 -42.11 54.30
C ASP A 453 -57.15 -40.75 53.73
N ASP A 454 -56.72 -39.87 54.63
CA ASP A 454 -56.09 -38.57 54.37
C ASP A 454 -54.58 -38.76 54.08
N ASP A 455 -54.23 -39.54 53.07
CA ASP A 455 -52.83 -39.80 52.67
C ASP A 455 -52.62 -39.59 51.16
N ASN A 456 -52.15 -38.38 50.83
CA ASN A 456 -51.15 -38.07 49.80
C ASN A 456 -51.40 -38.54 48.34
N TYR A 457 -51.81 -37.60 47.48
CA TYR A 457 -51.86 -37.72 46.01
C TYR A 457 -50.47 -37.99 45.37
N ASN A 458 -49.93 -39.20 45.50
CA ASN A 458 -48.79 -39.70 44.73
C ASN A 458 -49.23 -40.90 43.88
N ASN A 459 -49.79 -40.61 42.70
CA ASN A 459 -50.06 -41.60 41.66
C ASN A 459 -48.73 -41.91 40.94
N ASP A 460 -47.97 -42.87 41.47
CA ASP A 460 -46.58 -43.14 41.08
C ASP A 460 -46.46 -43.95 39.77
N HIS A 461 -46.09 -43.27 38.68
CA HIS A 461 -45.48 -43.90 37.49
C HIS A 461 -43.94 -43.73 37.56
N PRO A 462 -43.22 -44.55 38.34
CA PRO A 462 -41.82 -44.29 38.70
C PRO A 462 -40.88 -44.25 37.48
N ASP A 463 -41.18 -45.03 36.44
CA ASP A 463 -40.40 -45.05 35.20
C ASP A 463 -40.57 -43.74 34.39
N PHE A 464 -41.78 -43.14 34.41
CA PHE A 464 -42.05 -41.88 33.72
C PHE A 464 -41.50 -40.69 34.51
N ASP A 465 -41.65 -40.70 35.83
CA ASP A 465 -41.11 -39.65 36.69
C ASP A 465 -39.58 -39.67 36.70
N GLN A 466 -38.96 -40.85 36.57
CA GLN A 466 -37.52 -40.96 36.35
C GLN A 466 -37.09 -40.33 35.01
N LEU A 467 -37.86 -40.54 33.93
CA LEU A 467 -37.61 -39.90 32.64
C LEU A 467 -37.75 -38.38 32.74
N GLU A 468 -38.82 -37.89 33.36
CA GLU A 468 -39.07 -36.46 33.54
C GLU A 468 -37.95 -35.80 34.37
N ALA A 469 -37.54 -36.45 35.47
CA ALA A 469 -36.42 -36.02 36.29
C ALA A 469 -35.09 -36.02 35.52
N SER A 470 -34.83 -37.03 34.68
CA SER A 470 -33.59 -37.11 33.89
C SER A 470 -33.55 -36.06 32.79
N LEU A 471 -34.70 -35.81 32.12
CA LEU A 471 -34.85 -34.77 31.13
C LEU A 471 -34.65 -33.39 31.77
N ARG A 472 -35.30 -33.12 32.92
CA ARG A 472 -35.16 -31.88 33.69
C ARG A 472 -33.71 -31.68 34.15
N LYS A 473 -33.09 -32.71 34.72
CA LYS A 473 -31.67 -32.70 35.12
C LYS A 473 -30.77 -32.37 33.93
N PHE A 474 -31.00 -32.98 32.77
CA PHE A 474 -30.20 -32.70 31.58
C PHE A 474 -30.39 -31.27 31.07
N LEU A 475 -31.63 -30.78 31.02
CA LEU A 475 -31.96 -29.44 30.56
C LEU A 475 -31.50 -28.33 31.53
N LEU A 476 -31.30 -28.65 32.82
CA LEU A 476 -30.77 -27.73 33.83
C LEU A 476 -29.24 -27.85 33.98
N GLU A 477 -28.73 -29.05 34.29
CA GLU A 477 -27.32 -29.28 34.68
C GLU A 477 -26.39 -29.45 33.47
N LYS A 478 -26.87 -30.11 32.40
CA LYS A 478 -26.09 -30.37 31.17
C LYS A 478 -26.39 -29.36 30.05
N ARG A 479 -27.08 -28.27 30.38
CA ARG A 479 -27.40 -27.17 29.45
C ARG A 479 -26.18 -26.49 28.85
N SER A 480 -25.17 -26.22 29.67
CA SER A 480 -23.89 -25.66 29.21
C SER A 480 -23.22 -26.59 28.18
N ILE A 481 -23.35 -27.91 28.37
CA ILE A 481 -22.79 -28.90 27.44
C ILE A 481 -23.61 -28.99 26.15
N SER A 482 -24.94 -28.97 26.21
CA SER A 482 -25.78 -29.07 25.01
C SER A 482 -25.77 -27.77 24.17
N LYS A 483 -25.78 -26.61 24.83
CA LYS A 483 -25.95 -25.30 24.18
C LYS A 483 -24.64 -24.57 23.91
N LEU A 484 -23.73 -24.53 24.89
CA LEU A 484 -22.50 -23.72 24.82
C LEU A 484 -21.29 -24.48 24.27
N LEU A 485 -21.17 -25.79 24.54
CA LEU A 485 -20.00 -26.57 24.12
C LEU A 485 -19.82 -26.65 22.59
N PRO A 486 -20.86 -26.91 21.77
CA PRO A 486 -20.68 -26.92 20.31
C PRO A 486 -20.16 -25.59 19.77
N VAL A 487 -20.55 -24.48 20.41
CA VAL A 487 -20.09 -23.13 20.05
C VAL A 487 -18.62 -22.95 20.44
N LYS A 488 -18.24 -23.38 21.64
CA LYS A 488 -16.84 -23.39 22.08
C LYS A 488 -15.95 -24.20 21.12
N ASP A 489 -16.38 -25.40 20.73
CA ASP A 489 -15.63 -26.26 19.83
C ASP A 489 -15.50 -25.66 18.44
N TYR A 490 -16.58 -25.06 17.92
CA TYR A 490 -16.54 -24.32 16.66
C TYR A 490 -15.55 -23.15 16.72
N LEU A 491 -15.62 -22.33 17.77
CA LEU A 491 -14.70 -21.20 18.00
C LEU A 491 -13.24 -21.65 18.11
N LEU A 492 -12.96 -22.75 18.80
CA LEU A 492 -11.61 -23.31 18.89
C LEU A 492 -11.09 -23.74 17.52
N ASN A 493 -11.92 -24.41 16.73
CA ASN A 493 -11.52 -24.88 15.40
C ASN A 493 -11.31 -23.71 14.42
N ILE A 494 -12.15 -22.66 14.44
CA ILE A 494 -11.97 -21.52 13.53
C ILE A 494 -10.74 -20.69 13.92
N LEU A 495 -10.50 -20.50 15.22
CA LEU A 495 -9.31 -19.83 15.70
C LEU A 495 -8.04 -20.64 15.38
N LEU A 496 -8.10 -21.97 15.39
CA LEU A 496 -6.98 -22.82 14.97
C LEU A 496 -6.68 -22.68 13.46
N ASP A 497 -7.73 -22.65 12.63
CA ASP A 497 -7.60 -22.42 11.20
C ASP A 497 -7.01 -21.01 10.93
N LEU A 498 -7.49 -19.97 11.63
CA LEU A 498 -6.95 -18.61 11.55
C LEU A 498 -5.50 -18.51 12.01
N GLN A 499 -5.13 -19.21 13.08
CA GLN A 499 -3.75 -19.27 13.57
C GLN A 499 -2.82 -19.87 12.51
N THR A 500 -3.27 -20.95 11.89
CA THR A 500 -2.53 -21.65 10.85
C THR A 500 -2.35 -20.78 9.60
N LEU A 501 -3.44 -20.15 9.15
CA LEU A 501 -3.40 -19.20 8.03
C LEU A 501 -2.46 -18.03 8.31
N SER A 502 -2.50 -17.48 9.54
CA SER A 502 -1.65 -16.36 9.95
C SER A 502 -0.17 -16.74 9.95
N LYS A 503 0.20 -17.91 10.50
CA LYS A 503 1.59 -18.40 10.53
C LYS A 503 2.17 -18.59 9.12
N ILE A 504 1.37 -19.13 8.21
CA ILE A 504 1.80 -19.37 6.82
C ILE A 504 2.03 -18.04 6.10
N ASN A 505 1.09 -17.11 6.22
CA ASN A 505 1.19 -15.82 5.56
C ASN A 505 2.28 -14.93 6.15
N GLU A 506 2.44 -14.91 7.48
CA GLU A 506 3.56 -14.21 8.13
C GLU A 506 4.88 -14.65 7.53
N LYS A 507 5.08 -15.97 7.37
CA LYS A 507 6.28 -16.55 6.79
C LYS A 507 6.46 -16.19 5.31
N ILE A 508 5.42 -16.35 4.49
CA ILE A 508 5.50 -16.06 3.05
C ILE A 508 5.85 -14.59 2.81
N TYR A 509 5.19 -13.66 3.49
CA TYR A 509 5.47 -12.23 3.36
C TYR A 509 6.83 -11.84 3.95
N HIS A 510 7.28 -12.52 5.01
CA HIS A 510 8.62 -12.33 5.54
C HIS A 510 9.69 -12.75 4.53
N ASP A 511 9.55 -13.94 3.94
CA ASP A 511 10.47 -14.49 2.95
C ASP A 511 10.46 -13.61 1.68
N GLU A 512 9.28 -13.20 1.19
CA GLU A 512 9.15 -12.28 0.05
C GLU A 512 9.83 -10.93 0.30
N LYS A 513 9.67 -10.36 1.51
CA LYS A 513 10.35 -9.12 1.90
C LYS A 513 11.87 -9.28 1.82
N VAL A 514 12.42 -10.39 2.35
CA VAL A 514 13.85 -10.65 2.36
C VAL A 514 14.39 -10.80 0.93
N ASP A 515 13.71 -11.60 0.11
CA ASP A 515 14.10 -11.83 -1.29
C ASP A 515 14.08 -10.53 -2.11
N LYS A 516 13.02 -9.73 -1.96
CA LYS A 516 12.88 -8.46 -2.67
C LYS A 516 13.84 -7.38 -2.18
N LEU A 517 14.15 -7.35 -0.88
CA LEU A 517 15.22 -6.50 -0.35
C LEU A 517 16.59 -6.89 -0.92
N GLN A 518 16.85 -8.18 -1.05
CA GLN A 518 18.10 -8.67 -1.66
C GLN A 518 18.17 -8.30 -3.14
N GLU A 519 17.08 -8.42 -3.89
CA GLU A 519 16.96 -7.98 -5.29
C GLU A 519 17.21 -6.47 -5.44
N LEU A 520 16.57 -5.65 -4.61
CA LEU A 520 16.73 -4.20 -4.59
C LEU A 520 18.19 -3.79 -4.34
N ASN A 521 18.82 -4.37 -3.32
CA ASN A 521 20.18 -4.01 -2.91
C ASN A 521 21.25 -4.51 -3.87
N ASN A 522 21.10 -5.72 -4.43
CA ASN A 522 22.13 -6.34 -5.25
C ASN A 522 22.02 -5.99 -6.74
N GLN A 523 20.82 -5.75 -7.25
CA GLN A 523 20.59 -5.59 -8.69
C GLN A 523 20.17 -4.18 -9.07
N VAL A 524 19.17 -3.59 -8.40
CA VAL A 524 18.50 -2.37 -8.88
C VAL A 524 19.17 -1.09 -8.35
N ALA A 525 19.37 -0.98 -7.04
CA ALA A 525 20.02 0.16 -6.41
C ALA A 525 21.43 0.48 -6.97
N PRO A 526 22.34 -0.50 -7.16
CA PRO A 526 23.67 -0.20 -7.70
C PRO A 526 23.60 0.29 -9.15
N LYS A 527 22.73 -0.28 -9.99
CA LYS A 527 22.55 0.16 -11.39
C LYS A 527 21.99 1.57 -11.48
N TYR A 528 21.06 1.94 -10.60
CA TYR A 528 20.51 3.29 -10.50
C TYR A 528 21.59 4.30 -10.07
N ASN A 529 22.34 3.99 -9.00
CA ASN A 529 23.40 4.88 -8.51
C ASN A 529 24.53 5.04 -9.55
N ASP A 530 24.89 3.95 -10.24
CA ASP A 530 25.90 3.98 -11.30
C ASP A 530 25.48 4.88 -12.47
N ILE A 531 24.24 4.78 -12.97
CA ILE A 531 23.79 5.67 -14.05
C ILE A 531 23.66 7.13 -13.61
N MET A 532 23.22 7.38 -12.37
CA MET A 532 23.13 8.73 -11.82
C MET A 532 24.51 9.39 -11.75
N THR A 533 25.51 8.68 -11.21
CA THR A 533 26.88 9.20 -11.14
C THR A 533 27.52 9.39 -12.52
N LYS A 534 27.27 8.48 -13.47
CA LYS A 534 27.72 8.63 -14.86
C LYS A 534 27.08 9.82 -15.57
N SER A 535 25.78 10.06 -15.36
CA SER A 535 25.05 11.19 -15.96
C SER A 535 25.66 12.53 -15.53
N VAL A 536 25.93 12.71 -14.23
CA VAL A 536 26.56 13.94 -13.72
C VAL A 536 27.96 14.14 -14.33
N ARG A 537 28.80 13.09 -14.31
CA ARG A 537 30.15 13.16 -14.88
C ARG A 537 30.13 13.53 -16.36
N ILE A 538 29.23 12.94 -17.14
CA ILE A 538 29.14 13.21 -18.59
C ILE A 538 28.55 14.58 -18.88
N GLY A 539 27.60 15.06 -18.07
CA GLY A 539 27.12 16.43 -18.15
C GLY A 539 28.26 17.44 -17.98
N ASP A 540 29.13 17.23 -16.98
CA ASP A 540 30.28 18.08 -16.74
C ASP A 540 31.32 18.01 -17.88
N THR A 541 31.61 16.83 -18.42
CA THR A 541 32.55 16.70 -19.54
C THR A 541 32.03 17.36 -20.81
N ILE A 542 30.73 17.19 -21.13
CA ILE A 542 30.11 17.83 -22.30
C ILE A 542 30.12 19.35 -22.16
N ASN A 543 29.77 19.88 -20.98
CA ASN A 543 29.83 21.31 -20.72
C ASN A 543 31.26 21.86 -20.85
N GLY A 544 32.26 21.12 -20.33
CA GLY A 544 33.67 21.47 -20.50
C GLY A 544 34.12 21.49 -21.97
N LEU A 545 33.67 20.53 -22.77
CA LEU A 545 33.95 20.47 -24.21
C LEU A 545 33.32 21.64 -24.98
N ILE A 546 32.08 22.01 -24.63
CA ILE A 546 31.39 23.16 -25.21
C ILE A 546 32.19 24.43 -24.93
N GLU A 547 32.60 24.65 -23.68
CA GLU A 547 33.32 25.87 -23.29
C GLU A 547 34.71 25.95 -23.94
N SER A 548 35.43 24.84 -23.96
CA SER A 548 36.73 24.74 -24.62
C SER A 548 36.62 25.04 -26.12
N THR A 549 35.60 24.49 -26.79
CA THR A 549 35.36 24.72 -28.22
C THR A 549 34.98 26.17 -28.51
N CYS A 550 34.11 26.76 -27.68
CA CYS A 550 33.70 28.16 -27.83
C CYS A 550 34.91 29.10 -27.69
N THR A 551 35.81 28.80 -26.76
CA THR A 551 37.04 29.57 -26.51
C THR A 551 38.04 29.40 -27.64
N GLU A 552 38.22 28.18 -28.14
CA GLU A 552 39.09 27.86 -29.28
C GLU A 552 38.63 28.61 -30.55
N VAL A 553 37.36 28.48 -30.92
CA VAL A 553 36.78 29.17 -32.10
C VAL A 553 36.85 30.68 -31.95
N TYR A 554 36.60 31.22 -30.76
CA TYR A 554 36.71 32.65 -30.49
C TYR A 554 38.14 33.16 -30.70
N ASN A 555 39.13 32.49 -30.11
CA ASN A 555 40.53 32.91 -30.19
C ASN A 555 41.09 32.79 -31.60
N GLU A 556 40.79 31.70 -32.31
CA GLU A 556 41.20 31.49 -33.71
C GLU A 556 40.56 32.53 -34.63
N THR A 557 39.26 32.79 -34.51
CA THR A 557 38.57 33.82 -35.31
C THR A 557 39.15 35.21 -35.07
N ASN A 558 39.38 35.57 -33.79
CA ASN A 558 39.92 36.87 -33.44
C ASN A 558 41.35 37.03 -34.00
N LYS A 559 42.17 36.00 -33.85
CA LYS A 559 43.54 35.96 -34.37
C LYS A 559 43.57 36.08 -35.89
N GLU A 560 42.69 35.37 -36.60
CA GLU A 560 42.61 35.38 -38.06
C GLU A 560 42.20 36.75 -38.61
N ILE A 561 41.15 37.36 -38.04
CA ILE A 561 40.68 38.70 -38.44
C ILE A 561 41.76 39.74 -38.13
N VAL A 562 42.33 39.75 -36.92
CA VAL A 562 43.36 40.73 -36.52
C VAL A 562 44.61 40.59 -37.39
N THR A 563 45.04 39.36 -37.71
CA THR A 563 46.19 39.12 -38.59
C THR A 563 45.91 39.60 -40.01
N THR A 564 44.73 39.32 -40.55
CA THR A 564 44.32 39.77 -41.89
C THR A 564 44.26 41.31 -41.97
N VAL A 565 43.67 41.95 -40.96
CA VAL A 565 43.55 43.42 -40.88
C VAL A 565 44.93 44.09 -40.70
N ASN A 566 45.86 43.44 -39.99
CA ASN A 566 47.22 43.98 -39.82
C ASN A 566 48.06 43.89 -41.09
N ASN A 567 47.83 42.89 -41.94
CA ASN A 567 48.55 42.68 -43.20
C ASN A 567 47.87 43.40 -44.39
N LEU A 568 46.79 44.15 -44.14
CA LEU A 568 46.06 44.89 -45.17
C LEU A 568 46.95 46.02 -45.72
N GLY A 569 47.10 46.11 -47.04
CA GLY A 569 47.82 47.21 -47.70
C GLY A 569 49.35 47.07 -47.78
N ASP A 570 49.93 45.92 -47.42
CA ASP A 570 51.38 45.65 -47.57
C ASP A 570 51.83 45.51 -49.03
N LYS A 571 50.88 45.24 -49.96
CA LYS A 571 51.12 45.13 -51.40
C LYS A 571 49.93 45.69 -52.19
N PRO A 572 50.16 46.20 -53.42
CA PRO A 572 49.07 46.60 -54.31
C PRO A 572 48.24 45.37 -54.72
N ILE A 573 46.94 45.41 -54.41
CA ILE A 573 45.99 44.31 -54.65
C ILE A 573 45.46 44.34 -56.09
N VAL A 574 45.26 45.55 -56.63
CA VAL A 574 44.71 45.82 -57.97
C VAL A 574 45.80 46.41 -58.87
N LYS A 575 45.79 46.07 -60.17
CA LYS A 575 46.73 46.64 -61.15
C LYS A 575 46.37 48.09 -61.45
N TYR A 576 47.35 49.00 -61.44
CA TYR A 576 47.12 50.42 -61.68
C TYR A 576 46.89 50.72 -63.19
N PRO A 577 45.69 51.21 -63.58
CA PRO A 577 45.34 51.49 -64.98
C PRO A 577 45.85 52.85 -65.50
N GLY A 578 46.38 53.73 -64.64
CA GLY A 578 46.85 55.07 -64.99
C GLY A 578 45.98 56.20 -64.41
N LEU A 579 46.40 57.45 -64.60
CA LEU A 579 45.82 58.64 -63.94
C LEU A 579 44.36 58.93 -64.34
N GLN A 580 43.93 58.53 -65.54
CA GLN A 580 42.57 58.77 -66.03
C GLN A 580 41.50 57.96 -65.27
N TYR A 581 41.91 56.84 -64.65
CA TYR A 581 41.05 55.91 -63.92
C TYR A 581 41.38 55.90 -62.42
N LEU A 582 41.95 56.98 -61.91
CA LEU A 582 42.44 57.08 -60.53
C LEU A 582 41.32 56.85 -59.49
N PHE A 583 40.13 57.38 -59.74
CA PHE A 583 38.97 57.22 -58.87
C PHE A 583 38.40 55.78 -58.91
N GLU A 584 38.38 55.16 -60.08
CA GLU A 584 37.95 53.77 -60.26
C GLU A 584 38.92 52.81 -59.57
N TYR A 585 40.23 53.02 -59.73
CA TYR A 585 41.28 52.29 -59.02
C TYR A 585 41.16 52.40 -57.49
N ALA A 586 40.86 53.59 -56.97
CA ALA A 586 40.65 53.81 -55.53
C ALA A 586 39.44 53.04 -54.99
N LYS A 587 38.34 53.02 -55.75
CA LYS A 587 37.14 52.29 -55.39
C LYS A 587 37.35 50.78 -55.47
N GLU A 588 37.96 50.28 -56.53
CA GLU A 588 38.27 48.85 -56.69
C GLU A 588 39.24 48.35 -55.63
N THR A 589 40.25 49.16 -55.27
CA THR A 589 41.20 48.83 -54.20
C THR A 589 40.49 48.75 -52.84
N GLN A 590 39.59 49.69 -52.54
CA GLN A 590 38.80 49.69 -51.31
C GLN A 590 37.86 48.48 -51.24
N LEU A 591 37.15 48.17 -52.33
CA LEU A 591 36.27 47.00 -52.42
C LEU A 591 37.06 45.70 -52.24
N ALA A 592 38.20 45.56 -52.91
CA ALA A 592 39.05 44.39 -52.77
C ALA A 592 39.59 44.23 -51.33
N MET A 593 39.89 45.33 -50.64
CA MET A 593 40.28 45.30 -49.22
C MET A 593 39.14 44.85 -48.29
N ILE A 594 37.91 45.32 -48.55
CA ILE A 594 36.73 44.88 -47.81
C ILE A 594 36.46 43.40 -48.07
N ASP A 595 36.58 42.94 -49.31
CA ASP A 595 36.39 41.55 -49.70
C ASP A 595 37.39 40.62 -49.00
N ILE A 596 38.66 41.02 -48.86
CA ILE A 596 39.66 40.25 -48.10
C ILE A 596 39.28 40.09 -46.62
N VAL A 597 38.72 41.15 -46.01
CA VAL A 597 38.25 41.10 -44.63
C VAL A 597 37.01 40.20 -44.52
N LEU A 598 36.07 40.28 -45.47
CA LEU A 598 34.91 39.38 -45.54
C LEU A 598 35.33 37.91 -45.74
N GLU A 599 36.32 37.66 -46.59
CA GLU A 599 36.87 36.32 -46.83
C GLU A 599 37.55 35.74 -45.58
N SER A 600 38.18 36.58 -44.74
CA SER A 600 38.75 36.13 -43.45
C SER A 600 37.68 35.65 -42.47
N VAL A 601 36.51 36.30 -42.47
CA VAL A 601 35.35 35.87 -41.68
C VAL A 601 34.79 34.57 -42.25
N ALA A 602 34.63 34.45 -43.57
CA ALA A 602 34.17 33.23 -44.22
C ALA A 602 35.10 32.02 -43.94
N ARG A 603 36.43 32.23 -43.98
CA ARG A 603 37.41 31.20 -43.59
C ARG A 603 37.29 30.82 -42.12
N SER A 604 37.05 31.80 -41.24
CA SER A 604 36.82 31.53 -39.81
C SER A 604 35.52 30.76 -39.57
N GLU A 605 34.45 31.04 -40.33
CA GLU A 605 33.20 30.29 -40.30
C GLU A 605 33.41 28.83 -40.77
N GLU A 606 34.22 28.60 -41.80
CA GLU A 606 34.55 27.25 -42.28
C GLU A 606 35.36 26.44 -41.24
N VAL A 607 36.34 27.06 -40.60
CA VAL A 607 37.07 26.46 -39.48
C VAL A 607 36.12 26.13 -38.32
N ALA A 608 35.22 27.05 -37.97
CA ALA A 608 34.22 26.85 -36.94
C ALA A 608 33.26 25.68 -37.27
N LYS A 609 32.81 25.55 -38.53
CA LYS A 609 32.00 24.42 -39.00
C LYS A 609 32.71 23.09 -38.79
N ARG A 610 33.98 22.99 -39.21
CA ARG A 610 34.79 21.77 -39.09
C ARG A 610 35.00 21.37 -37.63
N VAL A 611 35.43 22.32 -36.79
CA VAL A 611 35.66 22.08 -35.35
C VAL A 611 34.34 21.67 -34.67
N THR A 612 33.24 22.37 -34.96
CA THR A 612 31.92 22.04 -34.40
C THR A 612 31.49 20.64 -34.80
N SER A 613 31.65 20.24 -36.06
CA SER A 613 31.31 18.89 -36.54
C SER A 613 32.05 17.80 -35.77
N THR A 614 33.38 17.92 -35.62
CA THR A 614 34.18 16.97 -34.85
C THR A 614 33.69 16.86 -33.40
N ARG A 615 33.35 17.99 -32.77
CA ARG A 615 32.89 18.03 -31.38
C ARG A 615 31.48 17.46 -31.21
N VAL A 616 30.60 17.64 -32.19
CA VAL A 616 29.29 16.99 -32.21
C VAL A 616 29.45 15.48 -32.22
N ASP A 617 30.34 14.95 -33.06
CA ASP A 617 30.60 13.50 -33.14
C ASP A 617 31.20 12.97 -31.82
N GLU A 618 32.09 13.73 -31.17
CA GLU A 618 32.63 13.39 -29.85
C GLU A 618 31.51 13.32 -28.78
N ILE A 619 30.62 14.31 -28.73
CA ILE A 619 29.48 14.34 -27.78
C ILE A 619 28.57 13.13 -28.00
N ILE A 620 28.25 12.81 -29.26
CA ILE A 620 27.43 11.64 -29.62
C ILE A 620 28.13 10.35 -29.18
N LYS A 621 29.45 10.24 -29.40
CA LYS A 621 30.25 9.08 -28.99
C LYS A 621 30.26 8.89 -27.47
N TYR A 622 30.35 9.96 -26.68
CA TYR A 622 30.23 9.86 -25.22
C TYR A 622 28.88 9.29 -24.80
N GLY A 623 27.78 9.73 -25.43
CA GLY A 623 26.44 9.18 -25.21
C GLY A 623 26.36 7.69 -25.56
N GLN A 624 26.87 7.30 -26.73
CA GLN A 624 26.87 5.91 -27.20
C GLN A 624 27.65 4.96 -26.30
N GLN A 625 28.85 5.36 -25.84
CA GLN A 625 29.71 4.51 -25.02
C GLN A 625 29.14 4.22 -23.62
N THR A 626 28.24 5.06 -23.12
CA THR A 626 27.70 4.92 -21.76
C THR A 626 26.26 4.44 -21.70
N LEU A 627 25.44 4.80 -22.67
CA LEU A 627 24.05 4.35 -22.76
C LEU A 627 23.89 3.09 -23.64
N ASN A 628 24.91 2.71 -24.43
CA ASN A 628 24.91 1.55 -25.33
C ASN A 628 23.61 1.48 -26.18
N GLU A 629 22.76 0.48 -25.94
CA GLU A 629 21.50 0.24 -26.64
C GLU A 629 20.39 1.25 -26.30
N GLU A 630 20.49 1.98 -25.18
CA GLU A 630 19.51 2.99 -24.75
C GLU A 630 19.73 4.36 -25.42
N PHE A 631 20.77 4.50 -26.26
CA PHE A 631 21.05 5.75 -26.97
C PHE A 631 20.33 5.81 -28.33
N LEU A 632 19.21 6.53 -28.37
CA LEU A 632 18.50 6.82 -29.62
C LEU A 632 19.08 8.07 -30.30
N ASN A 633 19.67 7.88 -31.48
CA ASN A 633 20.15 8.97 -32.32
C ASN A 633 19.44 9.06 -33.67
N ASP A 634 18.37 9.84 -33.71
CA ASP A 634 17.56 9.98 -34.91
C ASP A 634 18.01 11.12 -35.83
N LYS A 635 19.05 11.89 -35.43
CA LYS A 635 19.41 13.14 -36.10
C LYS A 635 20.88 13.18 -36.50
N VAL A 636 21.12 13.44 -37.78
CA VAL A 636 22.45 13.66 -38.36
C VAL A 636 22.71 15.16 -38.41
N PHE A 637 23.86 15.58 -37.89
CA PHE A 637 24.29 16.96 -37.95
C PHE A 637 24.79 17.31 -39.37
N ASN A 638 24.26 18.39 -39.94
CA ASN A 638 24.72 18.92 -41.22
C ASN A 638 25.38 20.29 -40.98
N SER A 639 26.71 20.34 -41.14
CA SER A 639 27.54 21.53 -40.93
C SER A 639 27.32 22.62 -41.98
N ASP A 640 26.83 22.28 -43.17
CA ASP A 640 26.61 23.26 -44.25
C ASP A 640 25.51 24.27 -43.91
N LEU A 641 24.56 23.87 -43.07
CA LEU A 641 23.45 24.71 -42.63
C LEU A 641 23.85 25.79 -41.59
N MET A 642 25.02 25.65 -40.97
CA MET A 642 25.56 26.69 -40.06
C MET A 642 25.91 27.97 -40.85
N PHE A 643 25.72 29.13 -40.22
CA PHE A 643 26.08 30.44 -40.77
C PHE A 643 25.37 30.83 -42.08
N THR A 644 24.27 30.15 -42.45
CA THR A 644 23.52 30.41 -43.70
C THR A 644 22.87 31.81 -43.74
N ARG A 645 22.61 32.43 -42.58
CA ARG A 645 22.08 33.80 -42.49
C ARG A 645 23.23 34.81 -42.41
N ARG A 646 23.66 35.35 -43.55
CA ARG A 646 24.69 36.41 -43.60
C ARG A 646 24.19 37.68 -42.89
N ARG A 647 24.91 38.09 -41.84
CA ARG A 647 24.66 39.30 -41.04
C ARG A 647 25.88 40.23 -41.03
N ASP A 648 26.66 40.23 -42.10
CA ASP A 648 27.86 41.05 -42.16
C ASP A 648 27.48 42.47 -42.58
N THR A 649 27.55 43.39 -41.61
CA THR A 649 27.19 44.81 -41.78
C THR A 649 28.37 45.67 -42.24
N ILE A 650 29.57 45.09 -42.43
CA ILE A 650 30.80 45.86 -42.65
C ILE A 650 30.71 46.74 -43.89
N GLY A 651 30.14 46.23 -44.99
CA GLY A 651 29.95 46.99 -46.23
C GLY A 651 28.89 48.08 -46.17
N LYS A 652 28.11 48.16 -45.07
CA LYS A 652 27.13 49.24 -44.82
C LYS A 652 27.60 50.25 -43.78
N SER A 653 28.64 49.93 -43.01
CA SER A 653 29.15 50.73 -41.89
C SER A 653 30.52 51.35 -42.13
N ILE A 654 31.18 51.02 -43.25
CA ILE A 654 32.43 51.64 -43.69
C ILE A 654 32.09 52.93 -44.43
N ASP A 655 32.80 54.01 -44.09
CA ASP A 655 32.65 55.31 -44.74
C ASP A 655 33.34 55.28 -46.13
N ASP A 656 32.54 55.42 -47.19
CA ASP A 656 32.96 55.28 -48.59
C ASP A 656 33.56 56.57 -49.19
N THR A 657 33.79 57.61 -48.39
CA THR A 657 34.35 58.87 -48.91
C THR A 657 35.85 58.74 -49.18
N ILE A 658 36.22 58.80 -50.46
CA ILE A 658 37.61 58.90 -50.93
C ILE A 658 38.05 60.35 -50.83
N GLU A 659 39.07 60.64 -50.02
CA GLU A 659 39.63 61.98 -49.87
C GLU A 659 40.84 62.19 -50.79
N ILE A 660 41.07 63.44 -51.21
CA ILE A 660 42.24 63.78 -52.05
C ILE A 660 43.56 63.46 -51.32
N ASN A 661 43.56 63.50 -49.99
CA ASN A 661 44.72 63.15 -49.17
C ASN A 661 45.03 61.64 -49.14
N ASP A 662 44.09 60.78 -49.56
CA ASP A 662 44.30 59.32 -49.59
C ASP A 662 45.30 58.91 -50.67
N PHE A 663 45.43 59.70 -51.74
CA PHE A 663 46.33 59.45 -52.87
C PHE A 663 47.78 59.81 -52.60
N PHE A 664 48.07 60.54 -51.51
CA PHE A 664 49.39 61.09 -51.23
C PHE A 664 49.86 60.69 -49.83
N ASP A 665 50.99 59.97 -49.73
CA ASP A 665 51.68 59.73 -48.46
C ASP A 665 53.07 60.39 -48.52
N PRO A 666 53.17 61.71 -48.28
CA PRO A 666 54.41 62.45 -48.43
C PRO A 666 55.39 62.04 -47.32
N SER A 667 56.21 61.03 -47.60
CA SER A 667 57.29 60.61 -46.70
C SER A 667 58.65 61.09 -47.21
N ILE A 668 59.35 61.83 -46.34
CA ILE A 668 60.69 62.36 -46.64
C ILE A 668 61.66 61.19 -46.87
N GLU A 669 61.47 60.06 -46.18
CA GLU A 669 62.29 58.85 -46.34
C GLU A 669 62.15 58.25 -47.74
N SER A 670 60.92 58.00 -48.22
CA SER A 670 60.71 57.44 -49.55
C SER A 670 61.08 58.43 -50.66
N PHE A 671 60.90 59.74 -50.43
CA PHE A 671 61.37 60.78 -51.34
C PHE A 671 62.90 60.80 -51.47
N LEU A 672 63.64 60.70 -50.35
CA LEU A 672 65.11 60.67 -50.37
C LEU A 672 65.65 59.41 -51.06
N VAL A 673 64.99 58.27 -50.88
CA VAL A 673 65.31 57.02 -51.60
C VAL A 673 65.00 57.16 -53.09
N PHE A 674 63.85 57.77 -53.44
CA PHE A 674 63.46 58.05 -54.83
C PHE A 674 64.43 58.98 -55.57
N VAL A 675 65.02 59.96 -54.87
CA VAL A 675 66.05 60.86 -55.40
C VAL A 675 67.43 60.19 -55.51
N GLY A 676 67.57 58.92 -55.07
CA GLY A 676 68.74 58.08 -55.32
C GLY A 676 69.68 57.89 -54.12
N LEU A 677 69.26 58.23 -52.90
CA LEU A 677 70.08 57.99 -51.70
C LEU A 677 69.97 56.54 -51.21
N PRO A 678 71.09 55.90 -50.78
CA PRO A 678 71.05 54.53 -50.28
C PRO A 678 70.16 54.40 -49.04
N GLU A 679 69.25 53.41 -49.02
CA GLU A 679 68.29 53.21 -47.93
C GLU A 679 68.95 53.13 -46.54
N LYS A 680 70.15 52.56 -46.44
CA LYS A 680 70.89 52.43 -45.18
C LYS A 680 71.27 53.79 -44.58
N PHE A 681 71.54 54.78 -45.42
CA PHE A 681 71.87 56.14 -45.01
C PHE A 681 70.60 56.89 -44.56
N VAL A 682 69.51 56.75 -45.30
CA VAL A 682 68.22 57.39 -45.00
C VAL A 682 67.65 56.88 -43.67
N LYS A 683 67.68 55.57 -43.42
CA LYS A 683 67.22 54.97 -42.16
C LYS A 683 68.07 55.37 -40.94
N SER A 684 69.37 55.61 -41.13
CA SER A 684 70.29 56.04 -40.05
C SER A 684 70.15 57.53 -39.71
N ALA A 685 69.74 58.37 -40.67
CA ALA A 685 69.54 59.82 -40.48
C ALA A 685 68.14 60.20 -39.93
N LYS A 686 67.28 59.20 -39.68
CA LYS A 686 65.87 59.33 -39.29
C LYS A 686 65.64 60.31 -38.13
N TYR A 687 66.43 60.20 -37.06
CA TYR A 687 66.26 61.05 -35.87
C TYR A 687 66.68 62.51 -36.11
N GLN A 688 67.65 62.76 -36.98
CA GLN A 688 68.17 64.11 -37.24
C GLN A 688 67.27 64.93 -38.18
N LEU A 689 66.54 64.27 -39.10
CA LEU A 689 65.62 64.93 -40.04
C LEU A 689 64.27 65.31 -39.40
N SER A 690 63.83 64.61 -38.35
CA SER A 690 62.53 64.89 -37.69
C SER A 690 62.46 66.23 -36.93
N TYR A 691 63.59 66.85 -36.61
CA TYR A 691 63.66 68.15 -35.93
C TYR A 691 63.42 69.35 -36.86
N PHE A 692 63.48 69.15 -38.18
CA PHE A 692 63.19 70.18 -39.15
C PHE A 692 61.75 69.99 -39.66
N ASN A 693 60.79 70.70 -39.07
CA ASN A 693 59.41 70.73 -39.54
C ASN A 693 59.26 71.84 -40.62
N PRO A 694 59.20 71.50 -41.93
CA PRO A 694 59.23 72.49 -43.00
C PRO A 694 57.95 73.34 -43.08
N VAL A 695 56.84 72.91 -42.47
CA VAL A 695 55.57 73.65 -42.48
C VAL A 695 55.63 74.89 -41.59
N GLY A 696 56.32 74.82 -40.44
CA GLY A 696 56.47 75.98 -39.54
C GLY A 696 57.35 77.10 -40.11
N MET A 697 58.21 76.77 -41.08
CA MET A 697 59.10 77.72 -41.75
C MET A 697 58.43 78.40 -42.96
N LEU A 698 57.39 77.80 -43.55
CA LEU A 698 56.67 78.35 -44.70
C LEU A 698 55.48 79.24 -44.33
N THR A 699 54.92 79.10 -43.12
CA THR A 699 53.78 79.93 -42.65
C THR A 699 54.18 81.18 -41.87
N SER A 700 55.48 81.40 -41.62
CA SER A 700 56.00 82.60 -40.96
C SER A 700 56.66 83.53 -41.97
N ILE A 701 55.85 84.31 -42.68
CA ILE A 701 56.33 85.48 -43.44
C ILE A 701 56.15 86.73 -42.55
N PRO A 702 57.17 87.20 -41.81
CA PRO A 702 57.07 88.44 -41.05
C PRO A 702 57.14 89.64 -42.01
N GLN A 703 56.16 90.54 -41.92
CA GLN A 703 56.10 91.73 -42.80
C GLN A 703 57.00 92.89 -42.37
N ASN A 704 57.84 92.79 -41.32
CA ASN A 704 58.75 93.88 -40.95
C ASN A 704 60.09 93.36 -40.43
N ALA A 705 61.19 93.98 -40.87
CA ALA A 705 62.56 93.57 -40.58
C ALA A 705 63.05 93.88 -39.16
N VAL A 706 62.24 94.52 -38.31
CA VAL A 706 62.64 94.95 -36.96
C VAL A 706 62.41 93.87 -35.90
N THR A 707 61.58 92.86 -36.15
CA THR A 707 61.29 91.79 -35.18
C THR A 707 62.24 90.59 -35.26
N LEU A 708 63.15 90.55 -36.24
CA LEU A 708 64.16 89.48 -36.38
C LEU A 708 65.33 89.60 -35.38
N LYS A 709 65.45 90.73 -34.66
CA LYS A 709 66.52 90.93 -33.69
C LYS A 709 66.17 90.44 -32.28
N GLU A 710 64.89 90.19 -31.98
CA GLU A 710 64.41 89.88 -30.61
C GLU A 710 64.03 88.41 -30.37
N GLN A 711 64.12 87.53 -31.37
CA GLN A 711 63.85 86.09 -31.20
C GLN A 711 65.10 85.20 -31.26
N LEU A 712 66.31 85.77 -31.17
CA LEU A 712 67.53 84.99 -30.92
C LEU A 712 67.69 84.81 -29.41
N PRO A 713 67.62 83.57 -28.88
CA PRO A 713 67.88 83.33 -27.47
C PRO A 713 69.33 83.69 -27.14
N SER A 714 69.49 84.78 -26.40
CA SER A 714 70.75 85.24 -25.82
C SER A 714 71.16 84.31 -24.68
N GLN A 715 71.59 83.09 -24.99
CA GLN A 715 72.29 82.20 -24.06
C GLN A 715 72.94 81.04 -24.82
N LEU A 716 74.05 81.33 -25.50
CA LEU A 716 75.06 80.32 -25.85
C LEU A 716 76.39 80.84 -25.29
N THR A 717 76.59 80.50 -24.03
CA THR A 717 77.78 80.82 -23.25
C THR A 717 78.98 80.06 -23.78
N LEU A 718 80.09 80.78 -23.91
CA LEU A 718 81.40 80.43 -24.48
C LEU A 718 82.11 79.19 -23.86
N HIS A 719 81.47 78.46 -22.94
CA HIS A 719 82.11 77.43 -22.10
C HIS A 719 81.89 75.98 -22.55
N THR A 720 81.02 75.71 -23.53
CA THR A 720 80.78 74.33 -24.02
C THR A 720 81.75 73.89 -25.13
N LEU A 721 82.65 74.78 -25.57
CA LEU A 721 83.52 74.54 -26.74
C LEU A 721 84.95 74.08 -26.41
N TYR A 722 85.29 73.83 -25.13
CA TYR A 722 86.68 73.53 -24.74
C TYR A 722 86.98 72.08 -24.30
N SER A 723 86.02 71.14 -24.31
CA SER A 723 86.29 69.77 -23.88
C SER A 723 85.55 68.69 -24.69
N SER A 724 86.02 68.43 -25.91
CA SER A 724 86.24 67.08 -26.46
C SER A 724 86.34 67.13 -27.99
N SER A 725 87.49 66.67 -28.45
CA SER A 725 87.90 66.54 -29.84
C SER A 725 87.15 65.38 -30.51
N LYS A 726 86.12 65.67 -31.30
CA LYS A 726 85.67 64.90 -32.50
C LYS A 726 84.32 65.37 -33.04
N ILE A 727 84.18 66.62 -33.48
CA ILE A 727 83.19 67.01 -34.51
C ILE A 727 83.81 68.09 -35.41
N LEU A 728 84.89 67.74 -36.11
CA LEU A 728 85.40 68.53 -37.22
C LEU A 728 84.56 68.16 -38.46
N THR A 729 83.51 68.94 -38.74
CA THR A 729 82.90 69.12 -40.08
C THR A 729 81.69 70.06 -40.08
N THR A 730 81.20 70.52 -38.93
CA THR A 730 80.10 71.50 -38.88
C THR A 730 80.56 72.94 -39.10
N GLY A 731 81.78 73.31 -38.67
CA GLY A 731 82.32 74.68 -38.87
C GLY A 731 82.67 75.01 -40.33
N ALA A 732 83.14 74.03 -41.12
CA ALA A 732 83.52 74.25 -42.52
C ALA A 732 82.31 74.43 -43.44
N LEU A 733 81.18 73.77 -43.12
CA LEU A 733 79.92 73.95 -43.84
C LEU A 733 79.26 75.29 -43.51
N VAL A 734 79.24 75.69 -42.23
CA VAL A 734 78.72 77.01 -41.84
C VAL A 734 79.57 78.15 -42.42
N HIS A 735 80.91 78.01 -42.44
CA HIS A 735 81.78 79.01 -43.03
C HIS A 735 81.65 79.08 -44.57
N LYS A 736 81.48 77.95 -45.27
CA LYS A 736 81.21 77.94 -46.71
C LYS A 736 79.79 78.45 -47.04
N MET A 737 78.77 78.14 -46.26
CA MET A 737 77.42 78.69 -46.44
C MET A 737 77.37 80.20 -46.18
N TYR A 738 78.10 80.69 -45.16
CA TYR A 738 78.22 82.12 -44.88
C TYR A 738 78.95 82.88 -46.01
N GLN A 739 79.97 82.29 -46.62
CA GLN A 739 80.61 82.85 -47.82
C GLN A 739 79.70 82.83 -49.05
N PHE A 740 78.91 81.77 -49.26
CA PHE A 740 77.92 81.72 -50.34
C PHE A 740 76.79 82.74 -50.16
N SER A 741 76.39 83.04 -48.91
CA SER A 741 75.38 84.06 -48.60
C SER A 741 75.77 85.45 -49.11
N HIS A 742 77.06 85.78 -49.20
CA HIS A 742 77.49 87.12 -49.60
C HIS A 742 77.54 87.31 -51.13
N TYR A 743 77.66 86.22 -51.90
CA TYR A 743 77.59 86.23 -53.38
C TYR A 743 76.16 86.18 -53.93
N VAL A 744 75.19 85.89 -53.06
CA VAL A 744 73.79 85.73 -53.43
C VAL A 744 73.08 87.08 -53.26
N THR A 745 73.12 87.90 -54.30
CA THR A 745 72.38 89.17 -54.33
C THR A 745 70.87 88.88 -54.26
N PRO A 746 70.01 89.70 -53.60
CA PRO A 746 68.56 89.45 -53.54
C PRO A 746 67.89 89.26 -54.91
N LYS A 747 68.46 89.87 -55.97
CA LYS A 747 68.04 89.71 -57.37
C LYS A 747 68.41 88.35 -57.98
N MET A 748 69.45 87.68 -57.49
CA MET A 748 69.92 86.37 -57.96
C MET A 748 69.14 85.22 -57.30
N VAL A 749 68.77 85.36 -56.01
CA VAL A 749 67.78 84.48 -55.37
C VAL A 749 66.47 84.52 -56.15
N LYS A 750 65.97 85.72 -56.50
CA LYS A 750 64.71 85.85 -57.25
C LYS A 750 64.77 85.24 -58.66
N LYS A 751 65.96 85.10 -59.28
CA LYS A 751 66.14 84.51 -60.63
C LYS A 751 66.51 83.01 -60.63
N ILE A 752 67.19 82.51 -59.60
CA ILE A 752 67.60 81.09 -59.47
C ILE A 752 66.60 80.29 -58.63
N ALA A 753 65.99 80.91 -57.61
CA ALA A 753 64.98 80.25 -56.79
C ALA A 753 63.78 79.84 -57.63
N ILE A 754 63.35 80.65 -58.62
CA ILE A 754 62.21 80.29 -59.47
C ILE A 754 62.45 78.96 -60.24
N PRO A 755 63.52 78.78 -61.05
CA PRO A 755 63.76 77.52 -61.75
C PRO A 755 64.14 76.34 -60.83
N VAL A 756 64.82 76.58 -59.71
CA VAL A 756 65.14 75.50 -58.74
C VAL A 756 63.88 75.05 -57.97
N ILE A 757 63.02 75.99 -57.56
CA ILE A 757 61.72 75.67 -56.96
C ILE A 757 60.84 74.95 -57.98
N ILE A 758 60.83 75.37 -59.25
CA ILE A 758 60.11 74.66 -60.32
C ILE A 758 60.67 73.24 -60.51
N GLY A 759 61.99 73.06 -60.56
CA GLY A 759 62.63 71.75 -60.70
C GLY A 759 62.37 70.81 -59.52
N ILE A 760 62.53 71.30 -58.29
CA ILE A 760 62.19 70.56 -57.08
C ILE A 760 60.69 70.25 -57.05
N SER A 761 59.83 71.22 -57.37
CA SER A 761 58.38 71.02 -57.42
C SER A 761 57.97 69.99 -58.48
N GLY A 762 58.65 69.95 -59.62
CA GLY A 762 58.40 68.98 -60.69
C GLY A 762 58.84 67.56 -60.30
N ILE A 763 59.98 67.41 -59.63
CA ILE A 763 60.46 66.12 -59.11
C ILE A 763 59.56 65.62 -57.98
N THR A 764 59.15 66.51 -57.07
CA THR A 764 58.21 66.18 -55.99
C THR A 764 56.83 65.81 -56.54
N LEU A 765 56.33 66.53 -57.56
CA LEU A 765 55.06 66.21 -58.23
C LEU A 765 55.15 64.87 -58.97
N TYR A 766 56.27 64.58 -59.64
CA TYR A 766 56.50 63.30 -60.31
C TYR A 766 56.60 62.13 -59.31
N TYR A 767 57.28 62.33 -58.18
CA TYR A 767 57.30 61.37 -57.07
C TYR A 767 55.89 61.09 -56.55
N LEU A 768 55.12 62.15 -56.24
CA LEU A 768 53.75 62.02 -55.74
C LEU A 768 52.83 61.30 -56.73
N LEU A 769 52.98 61.52 -58.03
CA LEU A 769 52.22 60.82 -59.07
C LEU A 769 52.67 59.36 -59.27
N SER A 770 53.96 59.07 -59.11
CA SER A 770 54.52 57.72 -59.24
C SER A 770 54.28 56.83 -58.02
N ASP A 771 54.05 57.42 -56.84
CA ASP A 771 53.87 56.70 -55.57
C ASP A 771 52.39 56.37 -55.27
N ILE A 772 51.45 56.93 -56.05
CA ILE A 772 50.00 56.62 -56.00
C ILE A 772 49.69 55.12 -55.83
N PRO A 773 50.23 54.17 -56.64
CA PRO A 773 49.90 52.76 -56.54
C PRO A 773 50.33 52.10 -55.22
N ASN A 774 51.24 52.71 -54.46
CA ASN A 774 51.67 52.21 -53.15
C ASN A 774 51.08 53.02 -51.98
N ALA A 775 50.94 54.33 -52.16
CA ALA A 775 50.40 55.24 -51.14
C ALA A 775 48.90 55.01 -50.89
N LEU A 776 48.12 54.82 -51.95
CA LEU A 776 46.67 54.67 -51.86
C LEU A 776 46.25 53.39 -51.10
N PRO A 777 46.75 52.18 -51.41
CA PRO A 777 46.46 50.99 -50.61
C PRO A 777 46.85 51.17 -49.14
N ARG A 778 47.99 51.78 -48.86
CA ARG A 778 48.49 51.95 -47.49
C ARG A 778 47.62 52.91 -46.66
N ASN A 779 47.19 54.01 -47.25
CA ASN A 779 46.31 54.99 -46.59
C ASN A 779 44.89 54.43 -46.41
N GLN A 780 44.33 53.78 -47.43
CA GLN A 780 43.04 53.09 -47.32
C GLN A 780 43.09 51.98 -46.26
N ALA A 781 44.16 51.18 -46.21
CA ALA A 781 44.34 50.17 -45.18
C ALA A 781 44.43 50.78 -43.77
N ARG A 782 45.11 51.93 -43.57
CA ARG A 782 45.11 52.65 -42.28
C ARG A 782 43.71 53.11 -41.89
N LYS A 783 42.93 53.66 -42.84
CA LYS A 783 41.55 54.13 -42.62
C LYS A 783 40.62 52.97 -42.25
N ILE A 784 40.66 51.88 -43.01
CA ILE A 784 39.89 50.66 -42.77
C ILE A 784 40.29 50.03 -41.43
N LYS A 785 41.59 49.91 -41.12
CA LYS A 785 42.08 49.38 -39.85
C LYS A 785 41.59 50.18 -38.65
N LYS A 786 41.58 51.52 -38.75
CA LYS A 786 41.04 52.38 -37.69
C LYS A 786 39.54 52.18 -37.51
N GLN A 787 38.76 52.17 -38.60
CA GLN A 787 37.32 51.93 -38.55
C GLN A 787 36.95 50.53 -38.03
N ILE A 788 37.69 49.50 -38.41
CA ILE A 788 37.53 48.12 -37.90
C ILE A 788 37.84 48.04 -36.41
N GLY A 789 38.85 48.78 -35.94
CA GLY A 789 39.20 48.90 -34.52
C GLY A 789 38.12 49.63 -33.72
N ASP A 790 37.63 50.77 -34.21
CA ASP A 790 36.58 51.57 -33.56
C ASP A 790 35.25 50.79 -33.46
N LEU A 791 34.99 49.86 -34.39
CA LEU A 791 33.81 49.00 -34.40
C LEU A 791 33.97 47.70 -33.59
N ASP A 792 35.14 47.42 -33.00
CA ASP A 792 35.44 46.13 -32.34
C ASP A 792 35.09 44.91 -33.21
N TYR A 793 35.28 45.03 -34.53
CA TYR A 793 34.74 44.09 -35.51
C TYR A 793 35.21 42.65 -35.30
N ALA A 794 36.48 42.48 -34.91
CA ALA A 794 37.05 41.17 -34.62
C ALA A 794 36.39 40.50 -33.40
N HIS A 795 36.15 41.26 -32.33
CA HIS A 795 35.47 40.77 -31.13
C HIS A 795 34.00 40.43 -31.43
N GLN A 796 33.28 41.30 -32.13
CA GLN A 796 31.86 41.08 -32.45
C GLN A 796 31.65 39.81 -33.29
N ASN A 797 32.48 39.60 -34.33
CA ASN A 797 32.37 38.41 -35.18
C ASN A 797 32.83 37.14 -34.46
N SER A 798 33.92 37.21 -33.69
CA SER A 798 34.39 36.06 -32.90
C SER A 798 33.34 35.63 -31.87
N ALA A 799 32.70 36.59 -31.19
CA ALA A 799 31.61 36.33 -30.27
C ALA A 799 30.35 35.78 -30.97
N ARG A 800 30.02 36.29 -32.16
CA ARG A 800 28.90 35.77 -32.98
C ARG A 800 29.14 34.30 -33.35
N ILE A 801 30.29 34.01 -33.95
CA ILE A 801 30.63 32.67 -34.45
C ILE A 801 30.69 31.68 -33.28
N SER A 802 31.36 32.05 -32.18
CA SER A 802 31.42 31.24 -30.97
C SER A 802 30.03 30.98 -30.34
N ARG A 803 29.13 31.98 -30.30
CA ARG A 803 27.76 31.80 -29.80
C ARG A 803 26.94 30.83 -30.68
N GLU A 804 27.09 30.90 -31.99
CA GLU A 804 26.40 29.97 -32.89
C GLU A 804 26.92 28.54 -32.73
N CYS A 805 28.24 28.34 -32.59
CA CYS A 805 28.83 27.06 -32.21
C CYS A 805 28.25 26.53 -30.89
N ARG A 806 28.13 27.38 -29.86
CA ARG A 806 27.51 27.01 -28.57
C ARG A 806 26.06 26.55 -28.75
N GLN A 807 25.27 27.27 -29.54
CA GLN A 807 23.88 26.90 -29.80
C GLN A 807 23.78 25.54 -30.51
N VAL A 808 24.65 25.29 -31.48
CA VAL A 808 24.69 24.02 -32.21
C VAL A 808 25.12 22.87 -31.30
N LEU A 809 26.18 23.02 -30.50
CA LEU A 809 26.66 21.97 -29.58
C LEU A 809 25.71 21.68 -28.42
N ASN A 810 24.91 22.67 -28.00
CA ASN A 810 23.89 22.47 -26.97
C ASN A 810 22.78 21.51 -27.42
N TYR A 811 22.55 21.36 -28.72
CA TYR A 811 21.52 20.45 -29.25
C TYR A 811 21.84 18.97 -28.95
N PRO A 812 22.97 18.40 -29.41
CA PRO A 812 23.35 17.02 -29.07
C PRO A 812 23.61 16.85 -27.58
N ALA A 813 24.14 17.88 -26.88
CA ALA A 813 24.31 17.83 -25.43
C ALA A 813 22.98 17.59 -24.69
N ARG A 814 21.92 18.35 -25.04
CA ARG A 814 20.58 18.14 -24.49
C ARG A 814 20.01 16.78 -24.86
N GLN A 815 20.25 16.28 -26.07
CA GLN A 815 19.80 14.96 -26.49
C GLN A 815 20.42 13.86 -25.62
N VAL A 816 21.74 13.90 -25.40
CA VAL A 816 22.43 12.94 -24.53
C VAL A 816 21.86 13.00 -23.10
N MET A 817 21.68 14.21 -22.54
CA MET A 817 21.12 14.39 -21.20
C MET A 817 19.66 13.93 -21.08
N ASN A 818 18.82 14.15 -22.09
CA ASN A 818 17.44 13.68 -22.11
C ASN A 818 17.36 12.13 -22.13
N ASN A 819 18.26 11.47 -22.86
CA ASN A 819 18.35 10.01 -22.85
C ASN A 819 18.78 9.50 -21.46
N PHE A 820 19.76 10.13 -20.81
CA PHE A 820 20.10 9.82 -19.42
C PHE A 820 18.91 9.99 -18.48
N GLN A 821 18.16 11.09 -18.60
CA GLN A 821 16.97 11.32 -17.79
C GLN A 821 15.94 10.20 -17.99
N THR A 822 15.70 9.80 -19.24
CA THR A 822 14.76 8.71 -19.56
C THR A 822 15.19 7.37 -18.93
N SER A 823 16.48 7.03 -19.02
CA SER A 823 17.02 5.81 -18.40
C SER A 823 17.01 5.87 -16.87
N ILE A 824 17.27 7.04 -16.28
CA ILE A 824 17.17 7.27 -14.83
C ILE A 824 15.72 7.11 -14.39
N ASP A 825 14.76 7.72 -15.08
CA ASP A 825 13.34 7.63 -14.75
C ASP A 825 12.84 6.18 -14.82
N LYS A 826 13.23 5.43 -15.85
CA LYS A 826 12.91 4.00 -15.97
C LYS A 826 13.39 3.20 -14.77
N ARG A 827 14.66 3.35 -14.39
CA ARG A 827 15.25 2.63 -13.24
C ARG A 827 14.73 3.14 -11.90
N SER A 828 14.40 4.43 -11.80
CA SER A 828 13.74 5.01 -10.64
C SER A 828 12.35 4.40 -10.43
N ASN A 829 11.60 4.19 -11.51
CA ASN A 829 10.30 3.53 -11.47
C ASN A 829 10.43 2.06 -11.06
N GLU A 830 11.37 1.31 -11.67
CA GLU A 830 11.66 -0.09 -11.27
C GLU A 830 12.02 -0.18 -9.77
N LYS A 831 12.84 0.77 -9.28
CA LYS A 831 13.20 0.87 -7.87
C LYS A 831 11.97 1.17 -6.99
N ALA A 832 11.13 2.14 -7.39
CA ALA A 832 9.94 2.52 -6.63
C ALA A 832 8.90 1.41 -6.58
N GLU A 833 8.74 0.63 -7.66
CA GLU A 833 7.87 -0.55 -7.69
C GLU A 833 8.36 -1.62 -6.71
N LEU A 834 9.66 -1.93 -6.70
CA LEU A 834 10.24 -2.87 -5.73
C LEU A 834 10.10 -2.37 -4.29
N GLU A 835 10.39 -1.10 -4.02
CA GLU A 835 10.22 -0.49 -2.69
C GLU A 835 8.76 -0.58 -2.22
N LYS A 836 7.80 -0.39 -3.12
CA LYS A 836 6.38 -0.58 -2.81
C LYS A 836 6.07 -2.02 -2.42
N VAL A 837 6.51 -3.00 -3.20
CA VAL A 837 6.29 -4.43 -2.89
C VAL A 837 6.91 -4.81 -1.54
N ILE A 838 8.13 -4.33 -1.26
CA ILE A 838 8.81 -4.56 0.03
C ILE A 838 8.00 -3.98 1.19
N LYS A 839 7.47 -2.76 1.02
CA LYS A 839 6.65 -2.10 2.03
C LYS A 839 5.34 -2.84 2.26
N ASP A 840 4.67 -3.27 1.19
CA ASP A 840 3.42 -4.02 1.27
C ASP A 840 3.65 -5.39 1.97
N ALA A 841 4.76 -6.07 1.69
CA ALA A 841 5.16 -7.30 2.35
C ALA A 841 5.49 -7.09 3.84
N GLU A 842 6.16 -5.98 4.19
CA GLU A 842 6.44 -5.62 5.58
C GLU A 842 5.18 -5.34 6.40
N ILE A 843 4.24 -4.58 5.82
CA ILE A 843 2.94 -4.30 6.46
C ILE A 843 2.17 -5.61 6.65
N SER A 844 2.08 -6.45 5.62
CA SER A 844 1.38 -7.73 5.69
C SER A 844 1.99 -8.67 6.73
N SER A 845 3.31 -8.82 6.74
CA SER A 845 4.01 -9.64 7.73
C SER A 845 3.74 -9.14 9.16
N GLY A 846 3.78 -7.82 9.37
CA GLY A 846 3.44 -7.20 10.66
C GLY A 846 1.98 -7.41 11.06
N PHE A 847 1.05 -7.32 10.10
CA PHE A 847 -0.37 -7.59 10.30
C PHE A 847 -0.59 -9.04 10.75
N PHE A 848 -0.07 -10.03 10.03
CA PHE A 848 -0.26 -11.44 10.36
C PHE A 848 0.38 -11.82 11.70
N LYS A 849 1.50 -11.20 12.06
CA LYS A 849 2.10 -11.37 13.39
C LYS A 849 1.21 -10.83 14.53
N ASN A 850 0.60 -9.66 14.31
CA ASN A 850 -0.35 -9.08 15.26
C ASN A 850 -1.62 -9.94 15.36
N LEU A 851 -2.17 -10.33 14.21
CA LEU A 851 -3.33 -11.22 14.12
C LEU A 851 -3.08 -12.54 14.85
N LEU A 852 -1.91 -13.16 14.64
CA LEU A 852 -1.50 -14.38 15.34
C LEU A 852 -1.51 -14.19 16.86
N THR A 853 -0.98 -13.07 17.35
CA THR A 853 -0.96 -12.75 18.79
C THR A 853 -2.38 -12.59 19.33
N LYS A 854 -3.27 -11.90 18.60
CA LYS A 854 -4.68 -11.74 18.99
C LYS A 854 -5.41 -13.08 19.02
N VAL A 855 -5.19 -13.93 18.01
CA VAL A 855 -5.79 -15.27 17.90
C VAL A 855 -5.31 -16.16 19.05
N GLU A 856 -4.02 -16.18 19.37
CA GLU A 856 -3.48 -16.99 20.47
C GLU A 856 -4.00 -16.54 21.84
N ARG A 857 -4.11 -15.23 22.06
CA ARG A 857 -4.77 -14.68 23.25
C ARG A 857 -6.23 -15.14 23.35
N GLN A 858 -6.96 -15.08 22.25
CA GLN A 858 -8.37 -15.47 22.21
C GLN A 858 -8.55 -16.98 22.43
N GLN A 859 -7.68 -17.82 21.86
CA GLN A 859 -7.66 -19.25 22.15
C GLN A 859 -7.37 -19.54 23.62
N GLY A 860 -6.48 -18.77 24.26
CA GLY A 860 -6.19 -18.87 25.69
C GLY A 860 -7.43 -18.64 26.54
N LEU A 861 -8.10 -17.50 26.32
CA LEU A 861 -9.36 -17.15 27.01
C LEU A 861 -10.44 -18.21 26.82
N LEU A 862 -10.57 -18.75 25.61
CA LEU A 862 -11.58 -19.76 25.30
C LEU A 862 -11.30 -21.11 25.99
N LYS A 863 -10.02 -21.47 26.19
CA LYS A 863 -9.64 -22.70 26.91
C LYS A 863 -9.93 -22.61 28.40
N GLU A 864 -9.87 -21.42 28.99
CA GLU A 864 -10.20 -21.18 30.41
C GLU A 864 -11.69 -21.35 30.72
N ILE A 865 -12.57 -21.23 29.71
CA ILE A 865 -14.02 -21.43 29.90
C ILE A 865 -14.29 -22.91 30.13
N ASP A 866 -14.49 -23.30 31.39
CA ASP A 866 -14.82 -24.67 31.74
C ASP A 866 -16.33 -24.93 31.61
N LEU A 867 -16.68 -25.87 30.73
CA LEU A 867 -18.06 -26.29 30.47
C LEU A 867 -18.32 -27.74 30.90
N GLU A 868 -17.27 -28.51 31.24
CA GLU A 868 -17.37 -29.96 31.43
C GLU A 868 -17.11 -30.40 32.88
N SER A 869 -16.23 -29.72 33.62
CA SER A 869 -15.78 -30.19 34.95
C SER A 869 -16.87 -30.28 36.01
N ILE A 870 -17.97 -29.57 35.84
CA ILE A 870 -19.08 -29.52 36.81
C ILE A 870 -19.98 -30.77 36.71
N ASN A 871 -19.89 -31.53 35.62
CA ASN A 871 -20.79 -32.66 35.34
C ASN A 871 -20.22 -34.03 35.72
N TYR A 872 -19.02 -34.09 36.33
CA TYR A 872 -18.53 -35.28 37.00
C TYR A 872 -19.00 -35.29 38.45
N VAL A 873 -20.15 -35.93 38.68
CA VAL A 873 -20.47 -36.47 40.01
C VAL A 873 -19.77 -37.83 40.07
N GLU A 874 -18.77 -37.98 40.94
CA GLU A 874 -18.27 -39.31 41.35
C GLU A 874 -19.38 -40.12 42.05
#